data_AF-A0A336LN33-F1
#
_entry.id   AF-A0A336LN33-F1
#
_cell.length_a   1.000
_cell.length_b   1.000
_cell.length_c   1.000
_cell.angle_alpha   90.00
_cell.angle_beta   90.00
_cell.angle_gamma   90.00
#
_symmetry.space_group_name_H-M   'P 1'
#
loop_
_entity.id
_entity.type
_entity.pdbx_description
1 polymer ?
#
loop_
_entity_poly.entity_id
_entity_poly.type
_entity_poly.pdbx_seq_one_letter_code
_entity_poly.pdbx_strand_id
1 'polypeptide(L)'
;MYRTYDGTCNNVENPNWGSIGDAFLRIVPPRYSDGKQSPRESSNSDKPLPHAESVARLFERTNIPIQQNTHLSILFALWGQLISEDIAKITQFDQKKDCCGIDDDDKTYCYAQKSETCKEYKRTAVSRQNLTCKFDFREQLNGASSFLDGSEVYKTSLYNNSFRTFTKGMINLNKCDMCKELPKGILYRSLFQEHNRISEELSIINPLLNDDELFFQSRRIIISEIQQITFNEFLPVLLGHKITHKFNFTSSHGSYYTEYSRIKRPGTYNEAAVIGFDLFKYMSQSYSSKQTSFLSQIVDLEKRRNNDKMNEWDPIELMVHRARDHVGGLLEDPHEDAVFGPTISCIFTKQFEKLRNTDKFWFENNIPPLSFEAKQLKAIHEVSLASLLCSSKVVKEIQPRAFYNSDKYLNAPIKCENIAQLNLKQLQNRENKFEIFNSKNNPSIVKPIISEKSLNLAFTVARDKMLERRRKEYDLWVINGGIDAKSPEGTAASFSKANRNAILMANSSLFYEIMSNEILHIMQKNRRKRQAIDDFSNTLQFIDINSVATGSIDPITMEPQCEDFAAPCDTKTQFRTLTGHCNNIKNPSLGRSLTTFARLLPAVYEDGISAPRTTSVNGQLLPNPRSISSLIHPDISNLHTRYSLITMQFAQFLDHDLTMTPIHKGFHESIPSCRACNSAETVHPECNPIPIPPNDFFFPELNITDGSQFCFPFMRSLPGQQTLGPREQINQNTAFLDASQVYGENSCICRKLRGFSGRMNSTTHPIRGKELLPQSPSHPECKTASGYCFIAGDGRASEQPGLTVIHTLFLREHNRIVEGLRGVNPHWNGEQLFDHARRINIAINQHITYNEFLPRVLSWNAVNLYGLKLLSTGYYKEYNPSCNPAIVTEFATAAYRIGHSLLRPHIPRLSLQHQPIDPPILLRDGFFKVDMILQPGMVDEISRGLVATPMETLDQFVTGEVTNHLFEDRRVPFSGIDLVALNIQRGRDHGIPSYNNYRALCNLKRAQTWEDLNREIPPEVITRLRRIYANVDDIDLFPGGMSERPLQGGLVGPTFACIIAIQFRQLRKCDRFWYENNDPILKFSEAQLAEIRKITLAKVICENLDFPGEIQRAAFDLPSNFLNPRVSCQSLPQIDLNAWRENIDSCQADGKNIRVGESAFPTPCTSCICTKEGLQCASLRITDCAELAREWAKDAILRDEFQQSNSAANKLRI
;
A
#
# COMPACT_ATOMS: atom_id res chain seq x y z
N MET A 1 -19.58 -1.29 -6.44
CA MET A 1 -20.78 -1.71 -7.20
C MET A 1 -20.69 -1.35 -8.70
N TYR A 2 -19.90 -0.35 -9.10
CA TYR A 2 -19.73 0.04 -10.50
C TYR A 2 -18.37 -0.41 -11.06
N ARG A 3 -18.31 -0.60 -12.38
CA ARG A 3 -17.10 -0.97 -13.10
C ARG A 3 -16.08 0.19 -13.10
N THR A 4 -14.82 -0.12 -12.83
CA THR A 4 -13.69 0.83 -12.92
C THR A 4 -13.49 1.32 -14.35
N TYR A 5 -12.74 2.41 -14.54
CA TYR A 5 -12.45 2.93 -15.89
C TYR A 5 -11.31 2.19 -16.60
N ASP A 6 -10.48 1.46 -15.86
CA ASP A 6 -9.31 0.77 -16.39
C ASP A 6 -9.51 -0.75 -16.52
N GLY A 7 -10.74 -1.24 -16.27
CA GLY A 7 -11.08 -2.65 -16.30
C GLY A 7 -10.56 -3.48 -15.13
N THR A 8 -9.87 -2.85 -14.15
CA THR A 8 -9.40 -3.56 -12.94
C THR A 8 -10.57 -4.10 -12.12
N CYS A 9 -10.34 -5.21 -11.41
CA CYS A 9 -11.32 -5.89 -10.57
C CYS A 9 -12.55 -6.47 -11.32
N ASN A 10 -12.51 -6.56 -12.65
CA ASN A 10 -13.55 -7.28 -13.41
C ASN A 10 -13.48 -8.80 -13.16
N ASN A 11 -12.28 -9.32 -12.88
CA ASN A 11 -12.09 -10.67 -12.35
C ASN A 11 -11.65 -10.57 -10.87
N VAL A 12 -12.35 -11.25 -9.97
CA VAL A 12 -12.09 -11.15 -8.51
C VAL A 12 -10.82 -11.91 -8.10
N GLU A 13 -10.54 -13.05 -8.74
CA GLU A 13 -9.37 -13.88 -8.44
C GLU A 13 -8.10 -13.31 -9.09
N ASN A 14 -8.24 -12.61 -10.22
CA ASN A 14 -7.14 -11.99 -10.94
C ASN A 14 -7.49 -10.53 -11.31
N PRO A 15 -7.37 -9.57 -10.37
CA PRO A 15 -7.89 -8.20 -10.54
C PRO A 15 -7.33 -7.43 -11.74
N ASN A 16 -6.16 -7.81 -12.26
CA ASN A 16 -5.52 -7.13 -13.39
C ASN A 16 -5.84 -7.77 -14.75
N TRP A 17 -6.47 -8.94 -14.80
CA TRP A 17 -6.76 -9.60 -16.08
C TRP A 17 -7.75 -8.77 -16.90
N GLY A 18 -7.36 -8.48 -18.14
CA GLY A 18 -8.13 -7.64 -19.05
C GLY A 18 -8.14 -6.16 -18.70
N SER A 19 -7.35 -5.70 -17.72
CA SER A 19 -7.19 -4.28 -17.42
C SER A 19 -6.27 -3.57 -18.42
N ILE A 20 -6.31 -2.24 -18.43
CA ILE A 20 -5.37 -1.41 -19.21
C ILE A 20 -3.94 -1.78 -18.83
N GLY A 21 -3.13 -2.14 -19.82
CA GLY A 21 -1.74 -2.56 -19.65
C GLY A 21 -1.52 -4.08 -19.66
N ASP A 22 -2.59 -4.89 -19.61
CA ASP A 22 -2.50 -6.35 -19.80
C ASP A 22 -2.06 -6.68 -21.26
N ALA A 23 -1.49 -7.86 -21.45
CA ALA A 23 -1.05 -8.31 -22.77
C ALA A 23 -2.24 -8.69 -23.67
N PHE A 24 -2.13 -8.41 -24.97
CA PHE A 24 -3.01 -9.03 -25.95
C PHE A 24 -2.87 -10.55 -25.88
N LEU A 25 -4.00 -11.25 -25.85
CA LEU A 25 -4.03 -12.70 -25.99
C LEU A 25 -3.65 -13.10 -27.42
N ARG A 26 -3.27 -14.36 -27.61
CA ARG A 26 -2.92 -14.91 -28.93
C ARG A 26 -3.84 -16.09 -29.22
N ILE A 27 -4.43 -16.13 -30.42
CA ILE A 27 -5.16 -17.31 -30.90
C ILE A 27 -4.16 -18.39 -31.32
N VAL A 28 -3.05 -17.96 -31.95
CA VAL A 28 -1.94 -18.84 -32.36
C VAL A 28 -0.61 -18.35 -31.76
N PRO A 29 0.31 -19.24 -31.37
CA PRO A 29 1.62 -18.85 -30.84
C PRO A 29 2.37 -17.91 -31.80
N PRO A 30 3.10 -16.90 -31.30
CA PRO A 30 3.82 -15.96 -32.16
C PRO A 30 5.01 -16.62 -32.87
N ARG A 31 5.28 -16.19 -34.10
CA ARG A 31 6.44 -16.62 -34.90
C ARG A 31 7.41 -15.46 -35.12
N TYR A 32 8.30 -15.24 -34.17
CA TYR A 32 9.44 -14.34 -34.33
C TYR A 32 10.58 -15.06 -35.07
N SER A 33 11.39 -14.34 -35.86
CA SER A 33 12.50 -14.93 -36.62
C SER A 33 13.57 -15.53 -35.70
N ASP A 34 13.80 -14.91 -34.54
CA ASP A 34 14.69 -15.38 -33.48
C ASP A 34 13.96 -16.23 -32.41
N GLY A 35 12.69 -16.56 -32.64
CA GLY A 35 11.82 -17.25 -31.67
C GLY A 35 11.43 -16.42 -30.43
N LYS A 36 11.89 -15.18 -30.29
CA LYS A 36 11.71 -14.36 -29.08
C LYS A 36 11.05 -13.00 -29.34
N GLN A 37 11.61 -12.20 -30.23
CA GLN A 37 11.16 -10.81 -30.41
C GLN A 37 11.46 -10.21 -31.80
N SER A 38 12.34 -10.79 -32.60
CA SER A 38 12.72 -10.23 -33.90
C SER A 38 11.60 -10.41 -34.92
N PRO A 39 11.23 -9.36 -35.69
CA PRO A 39 10.19 -9.47 -36.72
C PRO A 39 10.43 -10.65 -37.66
N ARG A 40 9.36 -11.33 -38.07
CA ARG A 40 9.44 -12.51 -38.93
C ARG A 40 10.14 -12.19 -40.25
N GLU A 41 11.04 -13.09 -40.65
CA GLU A 41 11.70 -13.09 -41.96
C GLU A 41 11.15 -14.20 -42.87
N SER A 42 11.59 -14.22 -44.12
CA SER A 42 11.15 -15.22 -45.11
C SER A 42 11.56 -16.64 -44.68
N SER A 43 10.70 -17.61 -44.95
CA SER A 43 10.96 -19.03 -44.64
C SER A 43 12.05 -19.67 -45.52
N ASN A 44 12.39 -19.03 -46.65
CA ASN A 44 13.53 -19.40 -47.50
C ASN A 44 14.61 -18.33 -47.33
N SER A 45 15.82 -18.73 -46.92
CA SER A 45 16.92 -17.83 -46.53
C SER A 45 17.39 -16.84 -47.60
N ASP A 46 17.00 -17.02 -48.86
CA ASP A 46 17.60 -16.29 -49.99
C ASP A 46 16.71 -15.17 -50.56
N LYS A 47 15.51 -14.92 -50.01
CA LYS A 47 14.63 -13.84 -50.48
C LYS A 47 13.92 -13.11 -49.33
N PRO A 48 14.01 -11.78 -49.19
CA PRO A 48 13.26 -11.03 -48.18
C PRO A 48 11.76 -11.04 -48.45
N LEU A 49 10.94 -10.86 -47.41
CA LEU A 49 9.50 -10.65 -47.57
C LEU A 49 9.24 -9.33 -48.34
N PRO A 50 8.19 -9.25 -49.19
CA PRO A 50 7.92 -8.03 -49.97
C PRO A 50 7.69 -6.78 -49.10
N HIS A 51 7.81 -5.57 -49.65
CA HIS A 51 7.47 -4.37 -48.88
C HIS A 51 5.96 -4.26 -48.64
N ALA A 52 5.54 -3.73 -47.48
CA ALA A 52 4.12 -3.59 -47.12
C ALA A 52 3.36 -2.72 -48.14
N GLU A 53 4.00 -1.66 -48.63
CA GLU A 53 3.50 -0.80 -49.72
C GLU A 53 3.26 -1.58 -51.03
N SER A 54 4.18 -2.47 -51.41
CA SER A 54 3.99 -3.28 -52.63
C SER A 54 2.80 -4.22 -52.50
N VAL A 55 2.58 -4.78 -51.32
CA VAL A 55 1.43 -5.64 -51.01
C VAL A 55 0.14 -4.82 -50.97
N ALA A 56 0.13 -3.66 -50.33
CA ALA A 56 -1.02 -2.75 -50.28
C ALA A 56 -1.46 -2.29 -51.68
N ARG A 57 -0.52 -1.88 -52.55
CA ARG A 57 -0.81 -1.53 -53.96
C ARG A 57 -1.39 -2.71 -54.76
N LEU A 58 -1.01 -3.94 -54.43
CA LEU A 58 -1.58 -5.16 -55.00
C LEU A 58 -3.03 -5.35 -54.56
N PHE A 59 -3.32 -5.13 -53.28
CA PHE A 59 -4.67 -5.14 -52.70
C PHE A 59 -5.59 -4.07 -53.32
N GLU A 60 -5.08 -2.86 -53.55
CA GLU A 60 -5.82 -1.80 -54.24
C GLU A 60 -6.17 -2.16 -55.70
N ARG A 61 -5.26 -2.86 -56.39
CA ARG A 61 -5.47 -3.29 -57.79
C ARG A 61 -6.40 -4.50 -57.93
N THR A 62 -6.59 -5.29 -56.87
CA THR A 62 -7.31 -6.57 -56.91
C THR A 62 -8.79 -6.48 -56.50
N ASN A 63 -9.33 -5.29 -56.18
CA ASN A 63 -10.73 -5.09 -55.76
C ASN A 63 -11.16 -6.04 -54.63
N ILE A 64 -10.76 -5.76 -53.39
CA ILE A 64 -11.09 -6.57 -52.22
C ILE A 64 -12.63 -6.62 -52.00
N PRO A 65 -13.24 -7.79 -51.69
CA PRO A 65 -14.69 -7.96 -51.52
C PRO A 65 -15.37 -6.95 -50.56
N ILE A 66 -14.66 -6.50 -49.52
CA ILE A 66 -15.15 -5.54 -48.52
C ILE A 66 -15.52 -4.17 -49.16
N GLN A 67 -14.91 -3.81 -50.30
CA GLN A 67 -15.22 -2.58 -51.02
C GLN A 67 -16.54 -2.62 -51.82
N GLN A 68 -17.18 -3.79 -51.95
CA GLN A 68 -18.38 -3.99 -52.78
C GLN A 68 -19.70 -4.09 -51.99
N ASN A 69 -19.67 -4.03 -50.66
CA ASN A 69 -20.88 -4.23 -49.85
C ASN A 69 -21.77 -2.97 -49.84
N THR A 70 -22.54 -2.78 -50.90
CA THR A 70 -23.41 -1.61 -51.16
C THR A 70 -24.69 -1.58 -50.31
N HIS A 71 -24.96 -2.63 -49.53
CA HIS A 71 -26.16 -2.76 -48.70
C HIS A 71 -25.97 -2.29 -47.25
N LEU A 72 -24.72 -2.09 -46.81
CA LEU A 72 -24.42 -1.61 -45.45
C LEU A 72 -24.34 -0.08 -45.39
N SER A 73 -24.78 0.46 -44.26
CA SER A 73 -24.66 1.88 -43.97
C SER A 73 -23.30 2.20 -43.36
N ILE A 74 -22.90 3.47 -43.42
CA ILE A 74 -21.66 3.95 -42.78
C ILE A 74 -21.64 3.69 -41.26
N LEU A 75 -22.81 3.57 -40.62
CA LEU A 75 -22.92 3.30 -39.18
C LEU A 75 -22.34 1.93 -38.81
N PHE A 76 -22.35 0.96 -39.72
CA PHE A 76 -21.71 -0.34 -39.50
C PHE A 76 -20.20 -0.18 -39.29
N ALA A 77 -19.54 0.59 -40.15
CA ALA A 77 -18.10 0.86 -40.02
C ALA A 77 -17.78 1.69 -38.77
N LEU A 78 -18.60 2.71 -38.46
CA LEU A 78 -18.38 3.57 -37.30
C LEU A 78 -18.62 2.85 -35.96
N TRP A 79 -19.60 1.96 -35.89
CA TRP A 79 -19.86 1.15 -34.69
C TRP A 79 -18.77 0.10 -34.47
N GLY A 80 -18.28 -0.53 -35.55
CA GLY A 80 -17.11 -1.42 -35.47
C GLY A 80 -15.85 -0.69 -34.99
N GLN A 81 -15.65 0.56 -35.43
CA GLN A 81 -14.55 1.40 -34.93
C GLN A 81 -14.72 1.76 -33.45
N LEU A 82 -15.94 2.08 -32.99
CA LEU A 82 -16.23 2.34 -31.58
C LEU A 82 -15.87 1.14 -30.70
N ILE A 83 -16.31 -0.07 -31.07
CA ILE A 83 -16.00 -1.31 -30.33
C ILE A 83 -14.50 -1.56 -30.28
N SER A 84 -13.82 -1.36 -31.42
CA SER A 84 -12.38 -1.51 -31.55
C SER A 84 -11.63 -0.62 -30.54
N GLU A 85 -11.94 0.68 -30.55
CA GLU A 85 -11.26 1.67 -29.71
C GLU A 85 -11.54 1.43 -28.21
N ASP A 86 -12.71 0.86 -27.88
CA ASP A 86 -13.10 0.54 -26.50
C ASP A 86 -12.30 -0.64 -25.91
N ILE A 87 -12.05 -1.69 -26.70
CA ILE A 87 -11.45 -2.94 -26.18
C ILE A 87 -9.99 -3.17 -26.58
N ALA A 88 -9.43 -2.33 -27.46
CA ALA A 88 -8.08 -2.47 -27.98
C ALA A 88 -7.40 -1.13 -28.24
N LYS A 89 -6.21 -0.95 -27.69
CA LYS A 89 -5.34 0.19 -28.01
C LYS A 89 -3.88 -0.21 -28.13
N ILE A 90 -3.36 -0.16 -29.33
CA ILE A 90 -1.96 -0.43 -29.61
C ILE A 90 -1.13 0.77 -29.13
N THR A 91 -0.49 0.64 -27.96
CA THR A 91 0.25 1.74 -27.30
C THR A 91 1.73 1.71 -27.68
N GLN A 92 2.34 2.87 -27.94
CA GLN A 92 3.77 3.01 -28.23
C GLN A 92 4.49 3.65 -27.02
N PHE A 93 5.78 3.36 -26.81
CA PHE A 93 6.58 4.05 -25.79
C PHE A 93 6.89 5.49 -26.24
N ASP A 94 6.70 6.45 -25.35
CA ASP A 94 7.07 7.85 -25.57
C ASP A 94 8.60 8.02 -25.46
N GLN A 95 9.32 7.59 -26.50
CA GLN A 95 10.73 7.88 -26.68
C GLN A 95 10.85 9.06 -27.65
N LYS A 96 11.46 10.16 -27.18
CA LYS A 96 11.84 11.38 -27.95
C LYS A 96 12.78 11.14 -29.15
N LYS A 97 13.06 9.89 -29.53
CA LYS A 97 13.94 9.52 -30.64
C LYS A 97 13.14 9.37 -31.93
N ASP A 98 13.59 10.05 -32.98
CA ASP A 98 13.11 9.90 -34.35
C ASP A 98 13.71 8.62 -34.95
N CYS A 99 12.88 7.67 -35.39
CA CYS A 99 13.39 6.42 -35.97
C CYS A 99 14.12 6.64 -37.30
N CYS A 100 13.98 7.82 -37.93
CA CYS A 100 14.61 8.17 -39.20
C CYS A 100 16.03 8.73 -39.07
N GLY A 101 16.49 9.07 -37.86
CA GLY A 101 17.72 9.84 -37.61
C GLY A 101 18.87 9.12 -36.87
N ILE A 102 18.86 7.79 -36.70
CA ILE A 102 19.87 7.06 -35.89
C ILE A 102 20.52 5.90 -36.67
N ASP A 103 21.81 5.67 -36.39
CA ASP A 103 22.60 4.51 -36.82
C ASP A 103 22.07 3.16 -36.30
N ASP A 104 22.48 2.11 -36.99
CA ASP A 104 21.86 0.79 -37.16
C ASP A 104 21.73 -0.13 -35.91
N ASP A 105 21.94 0.40 -34.69
CA ASP A 105 22.11 -0.39 -33.45
C ASP A 105 20.87 -0.48 -32.52
N ASP A 106 19.71 0.10 -32.88
CA ASP A 106 18.47 0.02 -32.08
C ASP A 106 17.27 -0.60 -32.86
N LYS A 107 17.56 -1.63 -33.68
CA LYS A 107 16.56 -2.42 -34.44
C LYS A 107 15.48 -3.10 -33.58
N THR A 108 15.61 -3.04 -32.25
CA THR A 108 14.72 -3.72 -31.31
C THR A 108 13.36 -3.02 -31.17
N TYR A 109 13.26 -1.70 -31.39
CA TYR A 109 12.04 -0.92 -31.09
C TYR A 109 11.53 -0.02 -32.22
N CYS A 110 12.34 0.23 -33.25
CA CYS A 110 12.03 1.12 -34.38
C CYS A 110 12.17 0.38 -35.71
N TYR A 111 11.21 0.59 -36.62
CA TYR A 111 11.34 0.26 -38.04
C TYR A 111 11.18 1.56 -38.84
N ALA A 112 12.16 1.92 -39.66
CA ALA A 112 12.09 3.08 -40.54
C ALA A 112 12.30 2.64 -41.98
N GLN A 113 11.35 2.98 -42.87
CA GLN A 113 11.53 2.81 -44.31
C GLN A 113 12.21 4.06 -44.85
N LYS A 114 13.49 3.94 -45.23
CA LYS A 114 14.24 5.02 -45.89
C LYS A 114 13.86 5.06 -47.38
N SER A 115 12.92 5.95 -47.74
CA SER A 115 12.62 6.40 -49.11
C SER A 115 12.77 7.92 -49.20
N GLU A 116 12.39 8.57 -50.32
CA GLU A 116 12.43 10.06 -50.44
C GLU A 116 11.68 10.77 -49.30
N THR A 117 10.67 10.13 -48.72
CA THR A 117 10.09 10.46 -47.41
C THR A 117 10.33 9.30 -46.45
N CYS A 118 10.73 9.58 -45.20
CA CYS A 118 10.96 8.53 -44.20
C CYS A 118 9.65 8.21 -43.46
N LYS A 119 9.18 6.96 -43.56
CA LYS A 119 8.02 6.46 -42.82
C LYS A 119 8.50 5.66 -41.61
N GLU A 120 8.27 6.17 -40.40
CA GLU A 120 8.63 5.48 -39.15
C GLU A 120 7.48 4.64 -38.57
N TYR A 121 7.81 3.48 -38.02
CA TYR A 121 6.92 2.63 -37.24
C TYR A 121 7.59 2.24 -35.92
N LYS A 122 7.02 2.72 -34.81
CA LYS A 122 7.43 2.35 -33.44
C LYS A 122 6.63 1.13 -32.99
N ARG A 123 7.34 0.10 -32.51
CA ARG A 123 6.72 -1.15 -32.07
C ARG A 123 5.87 -0.94 -30.80
N THR A 124 4.75 -1.67 -30.70
CA THR A 124 3.86 -1.65 -29.53
C THR A 124 4.62 -1.88 -28.23
N ALA A 125 4.32 -1.15 -27.16
CA ALA A 125 4.92 -1.35 -25.84
C ALA A 125 4.80 -2.82 -25.37
N VAL A 126 5.76 -3.25 -24.58
CA VAL A 126 5.76 -4.60 -23.99
C VAL A 126 4.96 -4.55 -22.69
N SER A 127 4.06 -5.52 -22.49
CA SER A 127 3.32 -5.59 -21.22
C SER A 127 4.29 -5.88 -20.07
N ARG A 128 4.22 -5.10 -18.98
CA ARG A 128 5.05 -5.27 -17.79
C ARG A 128 4.40 -6.13 -16.70
N GLN A 129 3.18 -6.60 -16.93
CA GLN A 129 2.43 -7.40 -15.97
C GLN A 129 2.59 -8.89 -16.23
N ASN A 130 3.69 -9.45 -15.76
CA ASN A 130 3.76 -10.88 -15.44
C ASN A 130 4.68 -11.06 -14.23
N LEU A 131 4.07 -11.38 -13.08
CA LEU A 131 4.74 -11.85 -11.85
C LEU A 131 5.37 -13.25 -12.02
N THR A 132 5.39 -13.78 -13.25
CA THR A 132 6.13 -14.97 -13.64
C THR A 132 7.16 -14.56 -14.67
N CYS A 133 8.45 -14.61 -14.33
CA CYS A 133 9.58 -14.46 -15.26
C CYS A 133 9.62 -15.61 -16.28
N LYS A 134 8.64 -15.69 -17.20
CA LYS A 134 8.69 -16.58 -18.36
C LYS A 134 9.06 -15.76 -19.59
N PHE A 135 10.34 -15.73 -19.90
CA PHE A 135 10.93 -14.98 -21.02
C PHE A 135 10.81 -15.73 -22.36
N ASP A 136 9.62 -16.26 -22.67
CA ASP A 136 9.46 -17.10 -23.88
C ASP A 136 9.45 -16.25 -25.16
N PHE A 137 8.63 -15.19 -25.22
CA PHE A 137 8.54 -14.29 -26.36
C PHE A 137 7.90 -12.92 -26.01
N ARG A 138 8.04 -11.93 -26.90
CA ARG A 138 7.57 -10.55 -26.69
C ARG A 138 6.03 -10.43 -26.67
N GLU A 139 5.47 -10.08 -25.51
CA GLU A 139 4.02 -9.82 -25.35
C GLU A 139 3.67 -8.35 -25.64
N GLN A 140 2.66 -8.11 -26.48
CA GLN A 140 2.23 -6.76 -26.86
C GLN A 140 1.21 -6.23 -25.86
N LEU A 141 1.43 -5.03 -25.34
CA LEU A 141 0.55 -4.37 -24.38
C LEU A 141 -0.74 -3.87 -25.05
N ASN A 142 -1.89 -4.17 -24.45
CA ASN A 142 -3.15 -3.51 -24.74
C ASN A 142 -3.29 -2.26 -23.84
N GLY A 143 -3.40 -1.08 -24.43
CA GLY A 143 -3.60 0.19 -23.70
C GLY A 143 -5.06 0.55 -23.45
N ALA A 144 -6.00 -0.33 -23.79
CA ALA A 144 -7.41 -0.24 -23.48
C ALA A 144 -7.78 -1.36 -22.49
N SER A 145 -8.93 -1.25 -21.83
CA SER A 145 -9.48 -2.42 -21.13
C SER A 145 -9.85 -3.46 -22.18
N SER A 146 -9.98 -4.73 -21.78
CA SER A 146 -10.38 -5.82 -22.70
C SER A 146 -11.88 -6.09 -22.65
N PHE A 147 -12.67 -5.12 -22.18
CA PHE A 147 -14.10 -5.25 -21.93
C PHE A 147 -14.88 -4.21 -22.71
N LEU A 148 -16.06 -4.56 -23.21
CA LEU A 148 -16.98 -3.58 -23.80
C LEU A 148 -17.63 -2.79 -22.66
N ASP A 149 -16.99 -1.69 -22.28
CA ASP A 149 -17.25 -0.94 -21.04
C ASP A 149 -17.36 0.58 -21.21
N GLY A 150 -17.32 1.05 -22.45
CA GLY A 150 -17.41 2.46 -22.80
C GLY A 150 -16.23 3.27 -22.29
N SER A 151 -15.11 2.66 -21.92
CA SER A 151 -13.90 3.37 -21.50
C SER A 151 -13.40 4.35 -22.55
N GLU A 152 -13.56 4.06 -23.85
CA GLU A 152 -13.26 5.04 -24.91
C GLU A 152 -14.28 6.19 -24.93
N VAL A 153 -15.57 5.88 -24.76
CA VAL A 153 -16.64 6.89 -24.72
C VAL A 153 -16.42 7.87 -23.58
N TYR A 154 -16.06 7.38 -22.39
CA TYR A 154 -15.88 8.20 -21.19
C TYR A 154 -14.43 8.68 -20.95
N LYS A 155 -13.47 8.29 -21.80
CA LYS A 155 -12.00 8.55 -21.75
C LYS A 155 -11.30 8.25 -20.42
N THR A 156 -10.27 7.42 -20.49
CA THR A 156 -9.48 6.91 -19.36
C THR A 156 -8.46 7.93 -18.81
N SER A 157 -8.86 8.71 -17.80
CA SER A 157 -7.99 9.04 -16.66
C SER A 157 -8.86 9.46 -15.46
N LEU A 158 -8.49 9.02 -14.25
CA LEU A 158 -9.10 9.43 -12.96
C LEU A 158 -9.11 10.96 -12.74
N TYR A 159 -8.46 11.73 -13.62
CA TYR A 159 -8.21 13.16 -13.46
C TYR A 159 -8.99 14.06 -14.41
N ASN A 160 -9.83 13.54 -15.31
CA ASN A 160 -10.52 14.41 -16.27
C ASN A 160 -12.05 14.27 -16.25
N ASN A 161 -12.66 14.60 -15.10
CA ASN A 161 -14.10 14.92 -15.00
C ASN A 161 -14.48 16.22 -15.77
N SER A 162 -13.61 16.74 -16.64
CA SER A 162 -13.77 18.04 -17.27
C SER A 162 -15.04 18.15 -18.11
N PHE A 163 -15.52 17.04 -18.68
CA PHE A 163 -16.76 16.96 -19.45
C PHE A 163 -18.02 16.75 -18.61
N ARG A 164 -17.95 16.51 -17.29
CA ARG A 164 -19.17 16.45 -16.45
C ARG A 164 -19.72 17.85 -16.18
N THR A 165 -21.04 17.95 -16.08
CA THR A 165 -21.72 19.19 -15.63
C THR A 165 -21.83 19.26 -14.11
N PHE A 166 -21.71 18.11 -13.43
CA PHE A 166 -22.01 17.94 -12.00
C PHE A 166 -23.42 18.44 -11.62
N THR A 167 -24.35 18.36 -12.58
CA THR A 167 -25.77 18.61 -12.36
C THR A 167 -26.58 17.45 -12.91
N LYS A 168 -27.40 16.81 -12.06
CA LYS A 168 -28.24 15.64 -12.39
C LYS A 168 -27.49 14.50 -13.09
N GLY A 169 -26.19 14.32 -12.84
CA GLY A 169 -25.34 13.32 -13.48
C GLY A 169 -25.02 13.58 -14.95
N MET A 170 -25.31 14.77 -15.49
CA MET A 170 -25.19 15.05 -16.94
C MET A 170 -23.76 15.39 -17.40
N ILE A 171 -23.54 15.23 -18.70
CA ILE A 171 -22.32 15.50 -19.46
C ILE A 171 -22.46 16.77 -20.33
N ASN A 172 -21.41 17.59 -20.34
CA ASN A 172 -21.25 18.77 -21.16
C ASN A 172 -20.70 18.39 -22.55
N LEU A 173 -21.60 18.30 -23.53
CA LEU A 173 -21.30 17.98 -24.92
C LEU A 173 -20.28 18.93 -25.57
N ASN A 174 -20.18 20.19 -25.13
CA ASN A 174 -19.24 21.17 -25.71
C ASN A 174 -17.77 20.85 -25.40
N LYS A 175 -17.53 20.10 -24.32
CA LYS A 175 -16.20 19.66 -23.88
C LYS A 175 -15.82 18.26 -24.40
N CYS A 176 -16.69 17.63 -25.18
CA CYS A 176 -16.42 16.35 -25.82
C CYS A 176 -15.61 16.56 -27.10
N ASP A 177 -14.30 16.33 -27.05
CA ASP A 177 -13.45 16.49 -28.24
C ASP A 177 -13.74 15.43 -29.32
N MET A 178 -14.06 14.19 -28.94
CA MET A 178 -14.44 13.12 -29.88
C MET A 178 -15.73 13.45 -30.63
N CYS A 179 -16.65 14.19 -30.00
CA CYS A 179 -17.91 14.61 -30.61
C CYS A 179 -17.69 15.62 -31.75
N LYS A 180 -16.48 16.20 -31.85
CA LYS A 180 -16.08 17.12 -32.92
C LYS A 180 -15.39 16.40 -34.09
N GLU A 181 -14.96 15.14 -33.92
CA GLU A 181 -14.23 14.37 -34.94
C GLU A 181 -15.20 13.69 -35.91
N LEU A 182 -15.37 14.22 -37.12
CA LEU A 182 -16.32 13.67 -38.08
C LEU A 182 -15.67 12.55 -38.92
N PRO A 183 -16.41 11.51 -39.35
CA PRO A 183 -17.84 11.25 -39.09
C PRO A 183 -18.15 10.56 -37.75
N LYS A 184 -17.15 10.04 -37.01
CA LYS A 184 -17.36 9.21 -35.80
C LYS A 184 -18.01 9.95 -34.62
N GLY A 185 -17.82 11.25 -34.53
CA GLY A 185 -18.34 12.12 -33.46
C GLY A 185 -19.86 12.16 -33.39
N ILE A 186 -20.55 11.76 -34.47
CA ILE A 186 -22.01 11.60 -34.49
C ILE A 186 -22.45 10.51 -33.48
N LEU A 187 -21.74 9.38 -33.41
CA LEU A 187 -22.04 8.30 -32.46
C LEU A 187 -21.76 8.73 -31.02
N TYR A 188 -20.58 9.30 -30.76
CA TYR A 188 -20.21 9.79 -29.43
C TYR A 188 -21.18 10.86 -28.91
N ARG A 189 -21.60 11.78 -29.78
CA ARG A 189 -22.59 12.80 -29.44
C ARG A 189 -23.95 12.18 -29.11
N SER A 190 -24.39 11.21 -29.89
CA SER A 190 -25.67 10.51 -29.66
C SER A 190 -25.65 9.74 -28.34
N LEU A 191 -24.55 9.05 -28.02
CA LEU A 191 -24.37 8.33 -26.75
C LEU A 191 -24.40 9.26 -25.53
N PHE A 192 -23.77 10.44 -25.60
CA PHE A 192 -23.82 11.42 -24.51
C PHE A 192 -25.15 12.17 -24.41
N GLN A 193 -25.85 12.36 -25.52
CA GLN A 193 -27.22 12.88 -25.50
C GLN A 193 -28.15 11.88 -24.81
N GLU A 194 -28.01 10.59 -25.11
CA GLU A 194 -28.77 9.53 -24.47
C GLU A 194 -28.42 9.41 -22.97
N HIS A 195 -27.13 9.52 -22.62
CA HIS A 195 -26.70 9.59 -21.22
C HIS A 195 -27.41 10.72 -20.47
N ASN A 196 -27.45 11.92 -21.06
CA ASN A 196 -28.10 13.07 -20.43
C ASN A 196 -29.61 12.88 -20.30
N ARG A 197 -30.27 12.30 -21.31
CA ARG A 197 -31.70 11.96 -21.26
C ARG A 197 -31.97 10.98 -20.11
N ILE A 198 -31.20 9.90 -20.04
CA ILE A 198 -31.33 8.88 -18.99
C ILE A 198 -31.09 9.50 -17.62
N SER A 199 -30.03 10.28 -17.47
CA SER A 199 -29.66 10.89 -16.19
C SER A 199 -30.71 11.90 -15.71
N GLU A 200 -31.29 12.68 -16.63
CA GLU A 200 -32.38 13.61 -16.32
C GLU A 200 -33.65 12.86 -15.89
N GLU A 201 -34.07 11.82 -16.63
CA GLU A 201 -35.25 11.03 -16.27
C GLU A 201 -35.05 10.24 -14.97
N LEU A 202 -33.87 9.64 -14.75
CA LEU A 202 -33.48 8.99 -13.50
C LEU A 202 -33.55 9.96 -12.31
N SER A 203 -33.12 11.21 -12.50
CA SER A 203 -33.21 12.25 -11.46
C SER A 203 -34.64 12.58 -11.06
N ILE A 204 -35.61 12.39 -11.98
CA ILE A 204 -37.03 12.63 -11.73
C ILE A 204 -37.67 11.45 -10.99
N ILE A 205 -37.38 10.21 -11.41
CA ILE A 205 -38.01 9.01 -10.84
C ILE A 205 -37.35 8.52 -9.55
N ASN A 206 -36.08 8.83 -9.35
CA ASN A 206 -35.29 8.50 -8.16
C ASN A 206 -34.65 9.77 -7.58
N PRO A 207 -35.45 10.71 -7.00
CA PRO A 207 -34.96 12.02 -6.55
C PRO A 207 -33.97 11.96 -5.38
N LEU A 208 -33.75 10.79 -4.79
CA LEU A 208 -32.80 10.54 -3.72
C LEU A 208 -31.37 10.24 -4.23
N LEU A 209 -31.21 9.92 -5.53
CA LEU A 209 -29.89 9.65 -6.11
C LEU A 209 -29.13 10.96 -6.29
N ASN A 210 -27.88 11.00 -5.83
CA ASN A 210 -26.99 12.14 -6.01
C ASN A 210 -26.36 12.17 -7.41
N ASP A 211 -25.64 13.25 -7.76
CA ASP A 211 -25.07 13.44 -9.10
C ASP A 211 -24.14 12.29 -9.55
N ASP A 212 -23.29 11.79 -8.65
CA ASP A 212 -22.37 10.70 -8.96
C ASP A 212 -23.12 9.38 -9.14
N GLU A 213 -24.13 9.12 -8.32
CA GLU A 213 -24.99 7.93 -8.47
C GLU A 213 -25.76 7.98 -9.79
N LEU A 214 -26.35 9.14 -10.14
CA LEU A 214 -27.04 9.35 -11.42
C LEU A 214 -26.07 9.17 -12.60
N PHE A 215 -24.86 9.71 -12.52
CA PHE A 215 -23.84 9.56 -13.55
C PHE A 215 -23.40 8.09 -13.72
N PHE A 216 -23.10 7.38 -12.63
CA PHE A 216 -22.66 5.99 -12.69
C PHE A 216 -23.78 5.02 -13.08
N GLN A 217 -25.03 5.27 -12.67
CA GLN A 217 -26.19 4.50 -13.13
C GLN A 217 -26.48 4.76 -14.61
N SER A 218 -26.45 6.03 -15.05
CA SER A 218 -26.62 6.37 -16.46
C SER A 218 -25.50 5.77 -17.32
N ARG A 219 -24.25 5.83 -16.85
CA ARG A 219 -23.11 5.16 -17.48
C ARG A 219 -23.32 3.64 -17.59
N ARG A 220 -23.77 2.99 -16.52
CA ARG A 220 -24.07 1.55 -16.51
C ARG A 220 -25.15 1.18 -17.54
N ILE A 221 -26.20 1.99 -17.67
CA ILE A 221 -27.27 1.78 -18.65
C ILE A 221 -26.74 1.96 -20.07
N ILE A 222 -26.01 3.04 -20.37
CA ILE A 222 -25.39 3.25 -21.69
C ILE A 222 -24.48 2.09 -22.09
N ILE A 223 -23.66 1.58 -21.16
CA ILE A 223 -22.81 0.40 -21.41
C ILE A 223 -23.68 -0.82 -21.75
N SER A 224 -24.81 -0.99 -21.08
CA SER A 224 -25.75 -2.09 -21.35
C SER A 224 -26.41 -1.96 -22.72
N GLU A 225 -26.74 -0.74 -23.16
CA GLU A 225 -27.23 -0.47 -24.52
C GLU A 225 -26.16 -0.78 -25.58
N ILE A 226 -24.90 -0.39 -25.34
CA ILE A 226 -23.78 -0.73 -26.24
C ILE A 226 -23.61 -2.24 -26.35
N GLN A 227 -23.66 -2.97 -25.22
CA GLN A 227 -23.58 -4.43 -25.19
C GLN A 227 -24.76 -5.08 -25.94
N GLN A 228 -25.99 -4.59 -25.70
CA GLN A 228 -27.22 -5.08 -26.34
C GLN A 228 -27.19 -4.87 -27.87
N ILE A 229 -26.91 -3.66 -28.34
CA ILE A 229 -26.85 -3.33 -29.78
C ILE A 229 -25.74 -4.14 -30.45
N THR A 230 -24.58 -4.27 -29.79
CA THR A 230 -23.46 -5.03 -30.34
C THR A 230 -23.84 -6.49 -30.58
N PHE A 231 -24.41 -7.16 -29.58
CA PHE A 231 -24.68 -8.60 -29.68
C PHE A 231 -25.95 -8.95 -30.46
N ASN A 232 -26.97 -8.08 -30.48
CA ASN A 232 -28.27 -8.37 -31.11
C ASN A 232 -28.47 -7.74 -32.49
N GLU A 233 -27.74 -6.67 -32.82
CA GLU A 233 -27.83 -6.03 -34.14
C GLU A 233 -26.52 -6.10 -34.93
N PHE A 234 -25.38 -5.78 -34.31
CA PHE A 234 -24.11 -5.68 -35.02
C PHE A 234 -23.51 -7.06 -35.36
N LEU A 235 -23.45 -7.99 -34.39
CA LEU A 235 -22.88 -9.34 -34.63
C LEU A 235 -23.63 -10.15 -35.69
N PRO A 236 -24.98 -10.13 -35.78
CA PRO A 236 -25.69 -10.82 -36.86
C PRO A 236 -25.32 -10.31 -38.25
N VAL A 237 -25.04 -9.02 -38.39
CA VAL A 237 -24.53 -8.44 -39.65
C VAL A 237 -23.08 -8.87 -39.87
N LEU A 238 -22.23 -8.77 -38.84
CA LEU A 238 -20.80 -9.06 -38.93
C LEU A 238 -20.50 -10.53 -39.28
N LEU A 239 -21.14 -11.47 -38.57
CA LEU A 239 -20.83 -12.91 -38.58
C LEU A 239 -21.88 -13.76 -39.32
N GLY A 240 -23.01 -13.17 -39.68
CA GLY A 240 -24.17 -13.88 -40.21
C GLY A 240 -25.01 -14.58 -39.13
N HIS A 241 -26.28 -14.84 -39.46
CA HIS A 241 -27.27 -15.45 -38.55
C HIS A 241 -26.89 -16.85 -38.07
N LYS A 242 -26.26 -17.66 -38.94
CA LYS A 242 -25.88 -19.04 -38.61
C LYS A 242 -24.83 -19.10 -37.50
N ILE A 243 -23.81 -18.25 -37.56
CA ILE A 243 -22.73 -18.21 -36.57
C ILE A 243 -23.25 -17.62 -35.26
N THR A 244 -23.97 -16.51 -35.33
CA THR A 244 -24.54 -15.86 -34.14
C THR A 244 -25.49 -16.75 -33.36
N HIS A 245 -26.36 -17.51 -34.04
CA HIS A 245 -27.22 -18.50 -33.40
C HIS A 245 -26.42 -19.67 -32.82
N LYS A 246 -25.40 -20.18 -33.54
CA LYS A 246 -24.57 -21.29 -33.07
C LYS A 246 -23.84 -20.99 -31.76
N PHE A 247 -23.38 -19.76 -31.58
CA PHE A 247 -22.66 -19.32 -30.37
C PHE A 247 -23.56 -18.58 -29.37
N ASN A 248 -24.88 -18.60 -29.57
CA ASN A 248 -25.87 -18.01 -28.68
C ASN A 248 -25.61 -16.52 -28.33
N PHE A 249 -25.12 -15.75 -29.31
CA PHE A 249 -24.79 -14.33 -29.09
C PHE A 249 -26.03 -13.45 -28.92
N THR A 250 -27.15 -13.84 -29.52
CA THR A 250 -28.45 -13.16 -29.36
C THR A 250 -29.20 -13.72 -28.15
N SER A 251 -29.74 -12.85 -27.31
CA SER A 251 -30.39 -13.28 -26.07
C SER A 251 -31.87 -13.60 -26.22
N SER A 252 -32.39 -14.44 -25.31
CA SER A 252 -33.82 -14.76 -25.19
C SER A 252 -34.48 -13.96 -24.06
N HIS A 253 -35.31 -12.99 -24.47
CA HIS A 253 -36.39 -12.31 -23.73
C HIS A 253 -36.35 -12.41 -22.18
N GLY A 254 -35.44 -11.66 -21.54
CA GLY A 254 -35.48 -11.37 -20.10
C GLY A 254 -34.91 -12.44 -19.17
N SER A 255 -34.11 -13.38 -19.70
CA SER A 255 -33.38 -14.38 -18.89
C SER A 255 -31.98 -13.91 -18.54
N TYR A 256 -31.46 -14.38 -17.39
CA TYR A 256 -30.08 -14.09 -16.98
C TYR A 256 -29.07 -14.95 -17.75
N TYR A 257 -27.93 -14.37 -18.05
CA TYR A 257 -26.77 -15.07 -18.61
C TYR A 257 -26.01 -15.83 -17.52
N THR A 258 -25.73 -17.11 -17.76
CA THR A 258 -25.18 -18.03 -16.75
C THR A 258 -23.80 -18.59 -17.08
N GLU A 259 -23.24 -18.29 -18.25
CA GLU A 259 -21.96 -18.88 -18.68
C GLU A 259 -20.74 -18.01 -18.34
N TYR A 260 -20.95 -16.93 -17.57
CA TYR A 260 -19.85 -16.16 -16.99
C TYR A 260 -18.92 -17.07 -16.17
N SER A 261 -17.62 -16.98 -16.43
CA SER A 261 -16.61 -17.78 -15.75
C SER A 261 -15.47 -16.91 -15.25
N ARG A 262 -15.28 -16.90 -13.92
CA ARG A 262 -14.15 -16.24 -13.26
C ARG A 262 -12.80 -16.93 -13.48
N ILE A 263 -12.79 -18.18 -13.97
CA ILE A 263 -11.57 -18.97 -14.17
C ILE A 263 -10.97 -18.73 -15.57
N LYS A 264 -11.80 -18.34 -16.55
CA LYS A 264 -11.34 -18.04 -17.91
C LYS A 264 -10.64 -16.67 -17.93
N ARG A 265 -9.42 -16.61 -18.47
CA ARG A 265 -8.67 -15.34 -18.63
C ARG A 265 -9.38 -14.41 -19.63
N PRO A 266 -9.87 -13.22 -19.21
CA PRO A 266 -10.31 -12.17 -20.12
C PRO A 266 -9.12 -11.60 -20.89
N GLY A 267 -9.40 -10.94 -22.00
CA GLY A 267 -8.36 -10.31 -22.80
C GLY A 267 -8.76 -10.19 -24.27
N THR A 268 -8.23 -9.17 -24.92
CA THR A 268 -8.40 -8.98 -26.37
C THR A 268 -7.35 -9.78 -27.13
N TYR A 269 -7.76 -10.54 -28.15
CA TYR A 269 -6.86 -11.25 -29.03
C TYR A 269 -6.13 -10.26 -29.95
N ASN A 270 -4.81 -10.41 -30.04
CA ASN A 270 -3.95 -9.60 -30.89
C ASN A 270 -4.44 -9.65 -32.34
N GLU A 271 -4.83 -10.83 -32.83
CA GLU A 271 -5.35 -11.05 -34.17
C GLU A 271 -6.62 -10.22 -34.44
N ALA A 272 -7.53 -10.12 -33.47
CA ALA A 272 -8.69 -9.24 -33.60
C ALA A 272 -8.28 -7.76 -33.62
N ALA A 273 -7.32 -7.38 -32.76
CA ALA A 273 -6.86 -6.00 -32.61
C ALA A 273 -6.08 -5.45 -33.81
N VAL A 274 -5.22 -6.25 -34.46
CA VAL A 274 -4.35 -5.78 -35.56
C VAL A 274 -4.93 -5.98 -36.96
N ILE A 275 -5.99 -6.77 -37.11
CA ILE A 275 -6.63 -7.05 -38.41
C ILE A 275 -8.06 -6.52 -38.39
N GLY A 276 -8.89 -7.11 -37.54
CA GLY A 276 -10.33 -6.85 -37.53
C GLY A 276 -10.67 -5.38 -37.27
N PHE A 277 -9.96 -4.78 -36.32
CA PHE A 277 -10.21 -3.43 -35.84
C PHE A 277 -9.65 -2.32 -36.74
N ASP A 278 -8.47 -2.54 -37.35
CA ASP A 278 -7.93 -1.62 -38.37
C ASP A 278 -8.80 -1.62 -39.66
N LEU A 279 -9.54 -2.71 -39.95
CA LEU A 279 -10.48 -2.76 -41.09
C LEU A 279 -11.69 -1.84 -40.92
N PHE A 280 -12.27 -1.71 -39.73
CA PHE A 280 -13.40 -0.80 -39.52
C PHE A 280 -12.98 0.66 -39.74
N LYS A 281 -11.76 1.01 -39.31
CA LYS A 281 -11.15 2.30 -39.60
C LYS A 281 -10.99 2.52 -41.11
N TYR A 282 -10.48 1.53 -41.84
CA TYR A 282 -10.38 1.59 -43.30
C TYR A 282 -11.74 1.74 -43.99
N MET A 283 -12.74 0.95 -43.60
CA MET A 283 -14.10 1.05 -44.14
C MET A 283 -14.67 2.45 -43.93
N SER A 284 -14.55 3.02 -42.72
CA SER A 284 -15.07 4.36 -42.42
C SER A 284 -14.47 5.45 -43.33
N GLN A 285 -13.17 5.36 -43.63
CA GLN A 285 -12.45 6.29 -44.50
C GLN A 285 -12.85 6.09 -45.98
N SER A 286 -13.04 4.84 -46.41
CA SER A 286 -13.48 4.51 -47.77
C SER A 286 -14.91 4.97 -48.07
N TYR A 287 -15.86 4.76 -47.15
CA TYR A 287 -17.26 5.22 -47.31
C TYR A 287 -17.37 6.74 -47.42
N SER A 288 -16.50 7.50 -46.72
CA SER A 288 -16.43 8.96 -46.80
C SER A 288 -16.08 9.50 -48.20
N SER A 289 -15.50 8.67 -49.07
CA SER A 289 -15.14 9.05 -50.45
C SER A 289 -16.23 8.81 -51.50
N LYS A 290 -17.26 7.98 -51.19
CA LYS A 290 -18.24 7.47 -52.18
C LYS A 290 -19.70 7.87 -51.97
N GLN A 291 -20.12 8.36 -50.79
CA GLN A 291 -21.53 8.72 -50.52
C GLN A 291 -21.79 10.25 -50.49
N THR A 292 -22.76 10.70 -51.29
CA THR A 292 -23.12 12.11 -51.53
C THR A 292 -24.20 12.68 -50.59
N SER A 293 -24.00 13.96 -50.27
CA SER A 293 -24.95 15.06 -49.99
C SER A 293 -24.95 15.68 -48.58
N PHE A 294 -24.96 14.93 -47.47
CA PHE A 294 -24.86 15.53 -46.12
C PHE A 294 -23.43 15.56 -45.56
N LEU A 295 -22.65 14.49 -45.79
CA LEU A 295 -21.27 14.38 -45.30
C LEU A 295 -20.24 15.15 -46.16
N SER A 296 -20.56 15.50 -47.40
CA SER A 296 -19.62 16.20 -48.29
C SER A 296 -19.32 17.65 -47.87
N GLN A 297 -20.29 18.34 -47.23
CA GLN A 297 -20.07 19.70 -46.72
C GLN A 297 -19.11 19.76 -45.52
N ILE A 298 -19.00 18.64 -44.79
CA ILE A 298 -18.13 18.50 -43.62
C ILE A 298 -16.70 18.12 -44.05
N VAL A 299 -16.57 17.23 -45.04
CA VAL A 299 -15.27 16.73 -45.54
C VAL A 299 -14.46 17.81 -46.29
N ASP A 300 -15.12 18.76 -46.96
CA ASP A 300 -14.43 19.87 -47.64
C ASP A 300 -13.82 20.92 -46.69
N LEU A 301 -14.26 20.96 -45.43
CA LEU A 301 -13.65 21.79 -44.38
C LEU A 301 -12.39 21.14 -43.78
N GLU A 302 -12.34 19.81 -43.71
CA GLU A 302 -11.18 19.07 -43.18
C GLU A 302 -10.05 18.88 -44.21
N LYS A 303 -10.38 18.78 -45.52
CA LYS A 303 -9.36 18.75 -46.58
C LYS A 303 -8.49 20.01 -46.63
N ARG A 304 -8.98 21.15 -46.13
CA ARG A 304 -8.19 22.40 -46.06
C ARG A 304 -7.30 22.50 -44.81
N ARG A 305 -7.48 21.63 -43.80
CA ARG A 305 -6.79 21.73 -42.51
C ARG A 305 -5.61 20.77 -42.33
N ASN A 306 -5.48 19.74 -43.18
CA ASN A 306 -4.45 18.70 -43.06
C ASN A 306 -3.51 18.64 -44.27
N ASN A 307 -2.76 19.71 -44.53
CA ASN A 307 -1.69 19.73 -45.53
C ASN A 307 -0.33 19.18 -45.02
N ASP A 308 -0.26 18.64 -43.79
CA ASP A 308 1.01 18.14 -43.21
C ASP A 308 1.20 16.61 -43.25
N LYS A 309 0.33 15.84 -43.93
CA LYS A 309 0.33 14.37 -43.86
C LYS A 309 1.15 13.67 -44.96
N MET A 310 2.37 14.14 -45.24
CA MET A 310 3.26 13.47 -46.21
C MET A 310 4.04 12.28 -45.60
N ASN A 311 3.95 12.05 -44.29
CA ASN A 311 4.73 11.05 -43.54
C ASN A 311 3.90 9.96 -42.80
N GLU A 312 2.56 9.92 -42.95
CA GLU A 312 1.72 8.89 -42.30
C GLU A 312 1.61 7.59 -43.14
N TRP A 313 1.52 6.44 -42.47
CA TRP A 313 1.24 5.14 -43.12
C TRP A 313 -0.20 5.08 -43.63
N ASP A 314 -0.41 4.53 -44.83
CA ASP A 314 -1.75 4.13 -45.28
C ASP A 314 -2.30 3.01 -44.36
N PRO A 315 -3.60 2.97 -44.04
CA PRO A 315 -4.17 1.96 -43.15
C PRO A 315 -3.95 0.51 -43.60
N ILE A 316 -4.01 0.22 -44.91
CA ILE A 316 -3.72 -1.12 -45.43
C ILE A 316 -2.23 -1.41 -45.34
N GLU A 317 -1.37 -0.44 -45.68
CA GLU A 317 0.09 -0.57 -45.49
C GLU A 317 0.45 -0.89 -44.04
N LEU A 318 -0.15 -0.18 -43.08
CA LEU A 318 0.06 -0.36 -41.65
C LEU A 318 -0.48 -1.71 -41.15
N MET A 319 -1.64 -2.14 -41.65
CA MET A 319 -2.22 -3.45 -41.33
C MET A 319 -1.36 -4.59 -41.88
N VAL A 320 -0.88 -4.49 -43.13
CA VAL A 320 0.06 -5.46 -43.71
C VAL A 320 1.35 -5.50 -42.91
N HIS A 321 1.82 -4.35 -42.42
CA HIS A 321 3.01 -4.26 -41.59
C HIS A 321 2.80 -4.92 -40.20
N ARG A 322 1.64 -4.73 -39.57
CA ARG A 322 1.31 -5.26 -38.23
C ARG A 322 0.87 -6.73 -38.21
N ALA A 323 0.21 -7.18 -39.27
CA ALA A 323 -0.56 -8.42 -39.28
C ALA A 323 -0.33 -9.31 -40.52
N ARG A 324 0.87 -9.21 -41.09
CA ARG A 324 1.29 -9.78 -42.38
C ARG A 324 0.77 -11.19 -42.70
N ASP A 325 0.79 -12.10 -41.72
CA ASP A 325 0.41 -13.51 -41.89
C ASP A 325 -1.11 -13.75 -42.01
N HIS A 326 -1.92 -12.74 -41.72
CA HIS A 326 -3.37 -12.88 -41.64
C HIS A 326 -4.12 -12.10 -42.72
N VAL A 327 -3.41 -11.25 -43.48
CA VAL A 327 -3.98 -10.43 -44.55
C VAL A 327 -4.58 -11.28 -45.67
N GLY A 328 -4.13 -12.54 -45.82
CA GLY A 328 -4.73 -13.50 -46.76
C GLY A 328 -6.22 -13.77 -46.52
N GLY A 329 -6.70 -13.64 -45.27
CA GLY A 329 -8.12 -13.79 -44.94
C GLY A 329 -9.02 -12.69 -45.53
N LEU A 330 -8.45 -11.58 -46.01
CA LEU A 330 -9.20 -10.52 -46.71
C LEU A 330 -9.55 -10.89 -48.15
N LEU A 331 -8.88 -11.90 -48.70
CA LEU A 331 -9.11 -12.41 -50.05
C LEU A 331 -10.10 -13.60 -50.05
N GLU A 332 -10.58 -14.02 -48.88
CA GLU A 332 -11.59 -15.06 -48.77
C GLU A 332 -12.97 -14.50 -49.11
N ASP A 333 -13.73 -15.24 -49.91
CA ASP A 333 -15.12 -14.90 -50.18
C ASP A 333 -15.95 -15.02 -48.87
N PRO A 334 -16.77 -14.00 -48.54
CA PRO A 334 -17.70 -14.10 -47.42
C PRO A 334 -18.68 -15.26 -47.55
N HIS A 335 -19.06 -15.86 -46.43
CA HIS A 335 -20.20 -16.79 -46.39
C HIS A 335 -21.53 -16.02 -46.56
N GLU A 336 -22.60 -16.74 -46.93
CA GLU A 336 -23.97 -16.18 -47.07
C GLU A 336 -24.37 -15.41 -45.79
N ASP A 337 -24.73 -14.13 -45.95
CA ASP A 337 -25.10 -13.15 -44.90
C ASP A 337 -23.99 -12.68 -43.92
N ALA A 338 -22.71 -12.96 -44.16
CA ALA A 338 -21.59 -12.43 -43.36
C ALA A 338 -20.80 -11.33 -44.09
N VAL A 339 -20.16 -10.41 -43.35
CA VAL A 339 -19.36 -9.33 -43.96
C VAL A 339 -17.96 -9.78 -44.35
N PHE A 340 -17.38 -10.69 -43.58
CA PHE A 340 -16.01 -11.15 -43.77
C PHE A 340 -15.94 -12.64 -44.10
N GLY A 341 -14.85 -13.05 -44.77
CA GLY A 341 -14.53 -14.44 -45.02
C GLY A 341 -14.43 -15.29 -43.74
N PRO A 342 -14.49 -16.63 -43.87
CA PRO A 342 -14.46 -17.58 -42.76
C PRO A 342 -13.38 -17.33 -41.69
N THR A 343 -12.17 -16.96 -42.09
CA THR A 343 -11.04 -16.77 -41.16
C THR A 343 -11.26 -15.57 -40.24
N ILE A 344 -11.63 -14.42 -40.80
CA ILE A 344 -11.88 -13.20 -40.01
C ILE A 344 -13.15 -13.37 -39.16
N SER A 345 -14.18 -14.01 -39.72
CA SER A 345 -15.40 -14.36 -38.98
C SER A 345 -15.10 -15.26 -37.78
N CYS A 346 -14.17 -16.22 -37.90
CA CYS A 346 -13.72 -17.07 -36.80
C CYS A 346 -12.99 -16.27 -35.69
N ILE A 347 -12.11 -15.35 -36.08
CA ILE A 347 -11.36 -14.49 -35.13
C ILE A 347 -12.34 -13.65 -34.30
N PHE A 348 -13.30 -12.98 -34.95
CA PHE A 348 -14.31 -12.18 -34.25
C PHE A 348 -15.22 -13.04 -33.38
N THR A 349 -15.62 -14.22 -33.85
CA THR A 349 -16.43 -15.16 -33.04
C THR A 349 -15.73 -15.49 -31.72
N LYS A 350 -14.43 -15.84 -31.75
CA LYS A 350 -13.64 -16.11 -30.54
C LYS A 350 -13.49 -14.88 -29.64
N GLN A 351 -13.32 -13.69 -30.23
CA GLN A 351 -13.18 -12.45 -29.48
C GLN A 351 -14.47 -12.11 -28.71
N PHE A 352 -15.63 -12.12 -29.37
CA PHE A 352 -16.89 -11.74 -28.75
C PHE A 352 -17.41 -12.81 -27.77
N GLU A 353 -17.18 -14.10 -28.04
CA GLU A 353 -17.43 -15.16 -27.06
C GLU A 353 -16.62 -14.94 -25.78
N LYS A 354 -15.31 -14.66 -25.90
CA LYS A 354 -14.47 -14.41 -24.73
C LYS A 354 -14.92 -13.15 -23.97
N LEU A 355 -15.23 -12.09 -24.68
CA LEU A 355 -15.67 -10.82 -24.12
C LEU A 355 -16.89 -11.03 -23.20
N ARG A 356 -17.94 -11.69 -23.68
CA ARG A 356 -19.15 -11.95 -22.89
C ARG A 356 -18.90 -12.93 -21.72
N ASN A 357 -18.17 -14.02 -21.97
CA ASN A 357 -17.96 -15.11 -21.00
C ASN A 357 -17.08 -14.73 -19.80
N THR A 358 -16.29 -13.66 -19.92
CA THR A 358 -15.29 -13.29 -18.91
C THR A 358 -15.57 -11.95 -18.25
N ASP A 359 -16.66 -11.29 -18.63
CA ASP A 359 -17.04 -9.98 -18.12
C ASP A 359 -18.05 -10.09 -16.97
N LYS A 360 -17.61 -9.74 -15.75
CA LYS A 360 -18.44 -9.82 -14.54
C LYS A 360 -19.60 -8.84 -14.57
N PHE A 361 -19.41 -7.66 -15.17
CA PHE A 361 -20.47 -6.65 -15.28
C PHE A 361 -21.23 -6.74 -16.62
N TRP A 362 -21.18 -7.89 -17.30
CA TRP A 362 -22.08 -8.15 -18.43
C TRP A 362 -23.54 -7.94 -17.97
N PHE A 363 -24.30 -7.13 -18.70
CA PHE A 363 -25.59 -6.61 -18.23
C PHE A 363 -26.62 -7.70 -17.88
N GLU A 364 -26.52 -8.87 -18.49
CA GLU A 364 -27.43 -10.00 -18.27
C GLU A 364 -26.98 -10.94 -17.13
N ASN A 365 -25.84 -10.72 -16.49
CA ASN A 365 -25.35 -11.62 -15.45
C ASN A 365 -26.27 -11.61 -14.20
N ASN A 366 -26.50 -12.78 -13.61
CA ASN A 366 -27.18 -12.93 -12.31
C ASN A 366 -26.19 -12.92 -11.13
N ILE A 367 -25.53 -11.79 -10.90
CA ILE A 367 -24.60 -11.58 -9.79
C ILE A 367 -25.11 -10.39 -8.93
N PRO A 368 -26.04 -10.60 -7.99
CA PRO A 368 -26.49 -9.53 -7.08
C PRO A 368 -25.32 -8.98 -6.23
N PRO A 369 -25.25 -7.66 -5.95
CA PRO A 369 -26.20 -6.60 -6.32
C PRO A 369 -25.94 -5.97 -7.71
N LEU A 370 -25.09 -6.57 -8.54
CA LEU A 370 -24.69 -6.04 -9.87
C LEU A 370 -25.72 -6.31 -10.98
N SER A 371 -26.66 -7.22 -10.75
CA SER A 371 -27.68 -7.59 -11.73
C SER A 371 -28.72 -6.51 -11.96
N PHE A 372 -29.24 -6.45 -13.18
CA PHE A 372 -30.53 -5.80 -13.43
C PHE A 372 -31.67 -6.75 -13.05
N GLU A 373 -32.79 -6.22 -12.60
CA GLU A 373 -34.01 -7.00 -12.40
C GLU A 373 -34.58 -7.45 -13.76
N ALA A 374 -35.35 -8.54 -13.78
CA ALA A 374 -35.96 -9.07 -15.00
C ALA A 374 -36.76 -8.01 -15.81
N LYS A 375 -37.42 -7.07 -15.13
CA LYS A 375 -38.15 -5.96 -15.79
C LYS A 375 -37.22 -4.93 -16.41
N GLN A 376 -36.07 -4.68 -15.79
CA GLN A 376 -35.04 -3.77 -16.27
C GLN A 376 -34.31 -4.38 -17.48
N LEU A 377 -34.01 -5.68 -17.43
CA LEU A 377 -33.47 -6.43 -18.57
C LEU A 377 -34.40 -6.39 -19.78
N LYS A 378 -35.72 -6.59 -19.56
CA LYS A 378 -36.70 -6.48 -20.63
C LYS A 378 -36.69 -5.11 -21.30
N ALA A 379 -36.58 -4.03 -20.52
CA ALA A 379 -36.51 -2.67 -21.07
C ALA A 379 -35.22 -2.44 -21.88
N ILE A 380 -34.08 -2.94 -21.41
CA ILE A 380 -32.80 -2.84 -22.14
C ILE A 380 -32.84 -3.64 -23.46
N HIS A 381 -33.49 -4.81 -23.49
CA HIS A 381 -33.60 -5.61 -24.71
C HIS A 381 -34.41 -4.97 -25.84
N GLU A 382 -35.27 -3.99 -25.54
CA GLU A 382 -36.06 -3.25 -26.52
C GLU A 382 -35.24 -2.13 -27.20
N VAL A 383 -34.02 -1.84 -26.70
CA VAL A 383 -33.14 -0.81 -27.26
C VAL A 383 -32.51 -1.28 -28.57
N SER A 384 -32.55 -0.38 -29.56
CA SER A 384 -31.88 -0.53 -30.86
C SER A 384 -30.98 0.65 -31.20
N LEU A 385 -30.05 0.49 -32.15
CA LEU A 385 -29.24 1.62 -32.64
C LEU A 385 -30.11 2.74 -33.21
N ALA A 386 -31.21 2.38 -33.87
CA ALA A 386 -32.19 3.36 -34.36
C ALA A 386 -32.84 4.16 -33.22
N SER A 387 -33.20 3.49 -32.11
CA SER A 387 -33.75 4.15 -30.92
C SER A 387 -32.73 5.10 -30.27
N LEU A 388 -31.46 4.68 -30.20
CA LEU A 388 -30.36 5.47 -29.64
C LEU A 388 -30.10 6.73 -30.48
N LEU A 389 -30.13 6.64 -31.81
CA LEU A 389 -29.96 7.80 -32.70
C LEU A 389 -31.15 8.76 -32.65
N CYS A 390 -32.36 8.25 -32.47
CA CYS A 390 -33.58 9.05 -32.30
C CYS A 390 -33.60 9.87 -30.99
N SER A 391 -32.83 9.48 -29.98
CA SER A 391 -32.69 10.24 -28.72
C SER A 391 -32.06 11.63 -28.91
N SER A 392 -31.27 11.81 -29.98
CA SER A 392 -30.49 13.03 -30.25
C SER A 392 -31.34 14.29 -30.51
N LYS A 393 -32.65 14.14 -30.73
CA LYS A 393 -33.60 15.15 -31.22
C LYS A 393 -33.24 15.78 -32.59
N VAL A 394 -32.08 15.44 -33.15
CA VAL A 394 -31.58 15.93 -34.46
C VAL A 394 -32.10 15.03 -35.58
N VAL A 395 -32.21 13.72 -35.33
CA VAL A 395 -32.77 12.74 -36.26
C VAL A 395 -34.29 12.72 -36.10
N LYS A 396 -35.04 12.93 -37.19
CA LYS A 396 -36.51 12.89 -37.20
C LYS A 396 -37.08 11.60 -37.76
N GLU A 397 -36.39 11.03 -38.75
CA GLU A 397 -36.74 9.78 -39.42
C GLU A 397 -35.49 8.93 -39.58
N ILE A 398 -35.61 7.63 -39.33
CA ILE A 398 -34.52 6.66 -39.47
C ILE A 398 -35.09 5.29 -39.82
N GLN A 399 -34.32 4.50 -40.54
CA GLN A 399 -34.67 3.12 -40.83
C GLN A 399 -34.48 2.23 -39.58
N PRO A 400 -35.39 1.27 -39.29
CA PRO A 400 -35.30 0.43 -38.08
C PRO A 400 -34.00 -0.37 -37.95
N ARG A 401 -33.45 -0.88 -39.06
CA ARG A 401 -32.16 -1.59 -39.08
C ARG A 401 -31.05 -0.62 -39.53
N ALA A 402 -30.49 0.11 -38.58
CA ALA A 402 -29.58 1.23 -38.84
C ALA A 402 -28.25 0.81 -39.50
N PHE A 403 -27.80 -0.44 -39.36
CA PHE A 403 -26.60 -0.96 -40.01
C PHE A 403 -26.76 -1.27 -41.51
N TYR A 404 -27.99 -1.34 -42.00
CA TYR A 404 -28.27 -1.50 -43.42
C TYR A 404 -28.67 -0.15 -44.04
N ASN A 405 -28.42 0.00 -45.34
CA ASN A 405 -28.97 1.10 -46.11
C ASN A 405 -30.50 1.03 -46.11
N SER A 406 -31.16 2.20 -46.19
CA SER A 406 -32.60 2.26 -46.28
C SER A 406 -33.10 1.66 -47.59
N ASP A 407 -34.18 0.89 -47.55
CA ASP A 407 -34.87 0.38 -48.74
C ASP A 407 -36.36 0.72 -48.68
N LYS A 408 -37.06 0.62 -49.81
CA LYS A 408 -38.46 1.05 -49.93
C LYS A 408 -39.48 0.11 -49.26
N TYR A 409 -39.04 -1.05 -48.76
CA TYR A 409 -39.93 -2.12 -48.30
C TYR A 409 -39.62 -2.57 -46.86
N LEU A 410 -38.46 -3.20 -46.63
CA LEU A 410 -38.16 -3.91 -45.39
C LEU A 410 -37.43 -3.02 -44.35
N ASN A 411 -36.78 -1.95 -44.81
CA ASN A 411 -36.01 -1.02 -43.99
C ASN A 411 -36.25 0.44 -44.39
N ALA A 412 -37.52 0.81 -44.59
CA ALA A 412 -37.90 2.17 -44.93
C ALA A 412 -37.72 3.11 -43.70
N PRO A 413 -37.31 4.38 -43.90
CA PRO A 413 -37.26 5.35 -42.81
C PRO A 413 -38.64 5.55 -42.20
N ILE A 414 -38.72 5.45 -40.87
CA ILE A 414 -39.93 5.76 -40.09
C ILE A 414 -39.65 6.90 -39.14
N LYS A 415 -40.70 7.61 -38.72
CA LYS A 415 -40.59 8.68 -37.72
C LYS A 415 -40.08 8.14 -36.39
N CYS A 416 -39.17 8.86 -35.75
CA CYS A 416 -38.60 8.48 -34.45
C CYS A 416 -39.65 8.27 -33.34
N GLU A 417 -40.82 8.92 -33.44
CA GLU A 417 -41.96 8.72 -32.54
C GLU A 417 -42.53 7.29 -32.59
N ASN A 418 -42.32 6.58 -33.69
CA ASN A 418 -42.79 5.21 -33.90
C ASN A 418 -41.73 4.16 -33.53
N ILE A 419 -40.56 4.57 -33.01
CA ILE A 419 -39.49 3.69 -32.54
C ILE A 419 -39.53 3.66 -31.01
N ALA A 420 -39.57 2.46 -30.44
CA ALA A 420 -39.58 2.29 -28.98
C ALA A 420 -38.29 2.83 -28.36
N GLN A 421 -38.42 3.60 -27.26
CA GLN A 421 -37.31 4.13 -26.47
C GLN A 421 -37.21 3.39 -25.13
N LEU A 422 -36.03 3.43 -24.50
CA LEU A 422 -35.80 2.83 -23.19
C LEU A 422 -36.75 3.41 -22.13
N ASN A 423 -37.62 2.57 -21.56
CA ASN A 423 -38.59 2.95 -20.53
C ASN A 423 -37.99 2.88 -19.12
N LEU A 424 -37.68 4.05 -18.55
CA LEU A 424 -36.99 4.14 -17.25
C LEU A 424 -37.92 3.96 -16.04
N LYS A 425 -39.26 3.98 -16.19
CA LYS A 425 -40.19 3.81 -15.05
C LYS A 425 -40.06 2.47 -14.32
N GLN A 426 -39.53 1.45 -14.99
CA GLN A 426 -39.27 0.13 -14.40
C GLN A 426 -38.00 0.12 -13.50
N LEU A 427 -37.24 1.22 -13.44
CA LEU A 427 -36.05 1.41 -12.60
C LEU A 427 -36.35 2.19 -11.29
N GLN A 428 -37.63 2.28 -10.89
CA GLN A 428 -38.06 2.91 -9.64
C GLN A 428 -37.87 1.92 -8.46
N ASN A 429 -36.99 2.23 -7.51
CA ASN A 429 -36.71 1.35 -6.37
C ASN A 429 -37.92 1.29 -5.41
N ARG A 430 -38.45 0.09 -5.16
CA ARG A 430 -39.42 -0.16 -4.07
C ARG A 430 -38.68 -0.48 -2.77
N GLU A 431 -39.09 0.20 -1.71
CA GLU A 431 -38.79 0.00 -0.28
C GLU A 431 -38.19 -1.37 0.11
N ASN A 432 -36.91 -1.39 0.51
CA ASN A 432 -36.33 -2.52 1.25
C ASN A 432 -36.72 -2.40 2.73
N LYS A 433 -37.79 -3.11 3.12
CA LYS A 433 -38.09 -3.44 4.52
C LYS A 433 -37.04 -4.42 5.04
N PHE A 434 -36.18 -3.98 5.95
CA PHE A 434 -35.42 -4.88 6.81
C PHE A 434 -36.13 -5.02 8.16
N GLU A 435 -36.58 -6.23 8.47
CA GLU A 435 -37.15 -6.63 9.76
C GLU A 435 -36.06 -6.63 10.85
N ILE A 436 -36.30 -5.88 11.92
CA ILE A 436 -35.43 -5.81 13.10
C ILE A 436 -35.78 -6.96 14.05
N PHE A 437 -34.84 -7.88 14.27
CA PHE A 437 -34.91 -8.83 15.38
C PHE A 437 -34.68 -8.08 16.72
N ASN A 438 -35.71 -8.07 17.56
CA ASN A 438 -35.67 -7.56 18.93
C ASN A 438 -34.89 -8.51 19.84
N SER A 439 -33.75 -8.06 20.37
CA SER A 439 -33.11 -8.63 21.56
C SER A 439 -33.16 -7.58 22.69
N LYS A 440 -34.10 -7.75 23.61
CA LYS A 440 -34.14 -7.05 24.90
C LYS A 440 -33.19 -7.80 25.85
N ASN A 441 -32.10 -7.14 26.27
CA ASN A 441 -31.50 -7.17 27.62
C ASN A 441 -30.08 -6.60 27.61
N ASN A 442 -29.94 -5.28 27.85
CA ASN A 442 -28.90 -4.72 28.73
C ASN A 442 -29.19 -3.24 29.04
N PRO A 443 -28.84 -2.74 30.23
CA PRO A 443 -29.40 -1.51 30.79
C PRO A 443 -28.67 -0.24 30.28
N SER A 444 -29.46 0.81 30.09
CA SER A 444 -29.06 2.23 30.07
C SER A 444 -27.92 2.64 29.13
N ILE A 445 -28.14 2.51 27.82
CA ILE A 445 -27.51 3.40 26.82
C ILE A 445 -28.56 4.44 26.44
N VAL A 446 -28.37 5.69 26.85
CA VAL A 446 -29.13 6.82 26.30
C VAL A 446 -28.74 6.93 24.83
N LYS A 447 -29.47 6.27 23.93
CA LYS A 447 -29.29 6.46 22.49
C LYS A 447 -29.58 7.94 22.19
N PRO A 448 -28.64 8.69 21.60
CA PRO A 448 -28.96 9.96 21.00
C PRO A 448 -30.07 9.74 19.99
N ILE A 449 -31.27 10.29 20.22
CA ILE A 449 -32.32 10.34 19.21
C ILE A 449 -31.88 11.42 18.21
N ILE A 450 -30.89 11.14 17.38
CA ILE A 450 -30.56 11.98 16.22
C ILE A 450 -31.52 11.54 15.11
N SER A 451 -32.27 12.49 14.56
CA SER A 451 -33.17 12.18 13.46
C SER A 451 -32.39 11.73 12.23
N GLU A 452 -32.93 10.78 11.47
CA GLU A 452 -32.35 10.31 10.21
C GLU A 452 -32.07 11.46 9.22
N LYS A 453 -32.95 12.48 9.23
CA LYS A 453 -32.77 13.73 8.47
C LYS A 453 -31.52 14.51 8.89
N SER A 454 -31.21 14.57 10.19
CA SER A 454 -30.01 15.24 10.70
C SER A 454 -28.74 14.46 10.35
N LEU A 455 -28.79 13.12 10.37
CA LEU A 455 -27.65 12.27 9.95
C LEU A 455 -27.38 12.41 8.44
N ASN A 456 -28.42 12.40 7.61
CA ASN A 456 -28.32 12.62 6.15
C ASN A 456 -27.74 14.01 5.80
N LEU A 457 -28.15 15.04 6.55
CA LEU A 457 -27.60 16.39 6.39
C LEU A 457 -26.10 16.42 6.77
N ALA A 458 -25.73 15.84 7.92
CA ALA A 458 -24.34 15.78 8.35
C ALA A 458 -23.45 15.02 7.36
N PHE A 459 -23.96 13.91 6.80
CA PHE A 459 -23.26 13.13 5.78
C PHE A 459 -22.98 13.94 4.52
N THR A 460 -24.01 14.62 3.98
CA THR A 460 -23.87 15.45 2.77
C THR A 460 -22.84 16.55 2.97
N VAL A 461 -22.94 17.28 4.10
CA VAL A 461 -22.01 18.36 4.43
C VAL A 461 -20.58 17.84 4.62
N ALA A 462 -20.41 16.67 5.26
CA ALA A 462 -19.10 16.07 5.45
C ALA A 462 -18.43 15.68 4.12
N ARG A 463 -19.21 15.10 3.20
CA ARG A 463 -18.74 14.74 1.85
C ARG A 463 -18.29 15.98 1.08
N ASP A 464 -19.09 17.05 1.11
CA ASP A 464 -18.78 18.27 0.37
C ASP A 464 -17.53 18.97 0.95
N LYS A 465 -17.42 19.06 2.30
CA LYS A 465 -16.22 19.58 2.98
C LYS A 465 -14.97 18.76 2.66
N MET A 466 -15.08 17.44 2.56
CA MET A 466 -13.94 16.57 2.21
C MET A 466 -13.45 16.83 0.78
N LEU A 467 -14.36 17.00 -0.18
CA LEU A 467 -14.02 17.33 -1.57
C LEU A 467 -13.37 18.71 -1.68
N GLU A 468 -13.91 19.71 -0.98
CA GLU A 468 -13.33 21.05 -0.91
C GLU A 468 -11.92 21.01 -0.32
N ARG A 469 -11.74 20.31 0.80
CA ARG A 469 -10.43 20.13 1.44
C ARG A 469 -9.42 19.49 0.50
N ARG A 470 -9.77 18.41 -0.20
CA ARG A 470 -8.86 17.74 -1.15
C ARG A 470 -8.47 18.66 -2.31
N ARG A 471 -9.40 19.47 -2.82
CA ARG A 471 -9.10 20.48 -3.86
C ARG A 471 -8.10 21.51 -3.33
N LYS A 472 -8.37 22.06 -2.13
CA LYS A 472 -7.47 23.03 -1.49
C LYS A 472 -6.07 22.45 -1.27
N GLU A 473 -5.97 21.22 -0.75
CA GLU A 473 -4.69 20.52 -0.57
C GLU A 473 -3.91 20.40 -1.89
N TYR A 474 -4.60 20.07 -2.99
CA TYR A 474 -3.96 19.97 -4.31
C TYR A 474 -3.49 21.32 -4.83
N ASP A 475 -4.31 22.36 -4.74
CA ASP A 475 -3.96 23.70 -5.21
C ASP A 475 -2.77 24.27 -4.43
N LEU A 476 -2.74 24.10 -3.11
CA LEU A 476 -1.62 24.50 -2.26
C LEU A 476 -0.35 23.69 -2.58
N TRP A 477 -0.48 22.39 -2.89
CA TRP A 477 0.64 21.57 -3.31
C TRP A 477 1.21 22.00 -4.67
N VAL A 478 0.37 22.36 -5.65
CA VAL A 478 0.82 22.86 -6.96
C VAL A 478 1.63 24.16 -6.79
N ILE A 479 1.23 25.02 -5.86
CA ILE A 479 1.89 26.31 -5.60
C ILE A 479 3.21 26.12 -4.84
N ASN A 480 3.20 25.33 -3.76
CA ASN A 480 4.34 25.27 -2.83
C ASN A 480 5.28 24.07 -3.05
N GLY A 481 4.82 23.02 -3.74
CA GLY A 481 5.56 21.78 -3.93
C GLY A 481 5.80 21.02 -2.63
N GLY A 482 7.02 20.47 -2.48
CA GLY A 482 7.46 19.85 -1.24
C GLY A 482 8.94 20.08 -0.99
N ILE A 483 9.37 19.80 0.23
CA ILE A 483 10.75 20.01 0.68
C ILE A 483 11.60 18.75 0.58
N ASP A 484 12.92 18.95 0.54
CA ASP A 484 13.90 17.86 0.60
C ASP A 484 13.84 17.14 1.97
N ALA A 485 13.74 15.80 1.94
CA ALA A 485 13.78 14.94 3.13
C ALA A 485 15.08 15.08 3.94
N LYS A 486 16.17 15.57 3.33
CA LYS A 486 17.45 15.82 4.00
C LYS A 486 17.51 17.17 4.74
N SER A 487 16.58 18.08 4.46
CA SER A 487 16.46 19.33 5.24
C SER A 487 16.06 19.01 6.69
N PRO A 488 16.36 19.88 7.68
CA PRO A 488 15.99 19.62 9.07
C PRO A 488 14.49 19.37 9.27
N GLU A 489 13.65 20.17 8.60
CA GLU A 489 12.19 19.97 8.58
C GLU A 489 11.79 18.68 7.85
N GLY A 490 12.38 18.41 6.68
CA GLY A 490 12.08 17.22 5.91
C GLY A 490 12.48 15.92 6.63
N THR A 491 13.57 15.95 7.40
CA THR A 491 14.01 14.82 8.23
C THR A 491 13.01 14.59 9.37
N ALA A 492 12.58 15.65 10.05
CA ALA A 492 11.58 15.55 11.11
C ALA A 492 10.23 14.99 10.61
N ALA A 493 9.81 15.37 9.40
CA ALA A 493 8.59 14.85 8.78
C ALA A 493 8.75 13.40 8.31
N SER A 494 9.86 13.08 7.64
CA SER A 494 10.12 11.74 7.08
C SER A 494 10.36 10.70 8.18
N PHE A 495 10.83 11.12 9.36
CA PHE A 495 10.92 10.27 10.55
C PHE A 495 9.57 9.60 10.92
N SER A 496 8.45 10.24 10.58
CA SER A 496 7.08 9.74 10.80
C SER A 496 6.39 9.39 9.46
N LYS A 497 7.15 8.89 8.48
CA LYS A 497 6.65 8.63 7.12
C LYS A 497 5.50 7.62 7.11
N ALA A 498 4.36 8.07 6.56
CA ALA A 498 3.24 7.18 6.29
C ALA A 498 3.55 6.17 5.17
N ASN A 499 3.19 4.91 5.37
CA ASN A 499 3.05 3.95 4.28
C ASN A 499 1.70 4.17 3.56
N ARG A 500 1.54 3.58 2.38
CA ARG A 500 0.35 3.80 1.54
C ARG A 500 -0.94 3.38 2.23
N ASN A 501 -0.92 2.25 2.96
CA ASN A 501 -2.09 1.74 3.66
C ASN A 501 -2.51 2.66 4.82
N ALA A 502 -1.57 3.29 5.53
CA ALA A 502 -1.90 4.28 6.56
C ALA A 502 -2.60 5.52 5.95
N ILE A 503 -2.17 5.98 4.77
CA ILE A 503 -2.83 7.09 4.06
C ILE A 503 -4.25 6.69 3.63
N LEU A 504 -4.44 5.47 3.14
CA LEU A 504 -5.77 4.95 2.78
C LEU A 504 -6.71 4.91 3.99
N MET A 505 -6.23 4.40 5.12
CA MET A 505 -6.97 4.40 6.38
C MET A 505 -7.31 5.83 6.83
N ALA A 506 -6.36 6.76 6.74
CA ALA A 506 -6.57 8.16 7.10
C ALA A 506 -7.60 8.89 6.23
N ASN A 507 -7.64 8.62 4.93
CA ASN A 507 -8.62 9.23 4.03
C ASN A 507 -10.07 8.87 4.44
N SER A 508 -10.32 7.61 4.80
CA SER A 508 -11.62 7.19 5.32
C SER A 508 -11.90 7.79 6.70
N SER A 509 -10.90 7.81 7.57
CA SER A 509 -10.99 8.32 8.93
C SER A 509 -11.35 9.80 8.99
N LEU A 510 -10.82 10.59 8.05
CA LEU A 510 -11.09 12.02 8.00
C LEU A 510 -12.57 12.32 7.70
N PHE A 511 -13.22 11.47 6.90
CA PHE A 511 -14.66 11.59 6.67
C PHE A 511 -15.46 11.43 7.97
N TYR A 512 -15.14 10.40 8.77
CA TYR A 512 -15.76 10.17 10.08
C TYR A 512 -15.52 11.36 11.03
N GLU A 513 -14.32 11.95 10.99
CA GLU A 513 -13.99 13.14 11.78
C GLU A 513 -14.89 14.33 11.44
N ILE A 514 -14.97 14.68 10.15
CA ILE A 514 -15.76 15.82 9.66
C ILE A 514 -17.26 15.59 9.95
N MET A 515 -17.74 14.36 9.74
CA MET A 515 -19.13 13.99 10.02
C MET A 515 -19.46 14.10 11.51
N SER A 516 -18.57 13.65 12.39
CA SER A 516 -18.77 13.75 13.84
C SER A 516 -18.86 15.21 14.30
N ASN A 517 -17.99 16.07 13.75
CA ASN A 517 -18.04 17.51 13.98
C ASN A 517 -19.36 18.13 13.51
N GLU A 518 -19.87 17.75 12.34
CA GLU A 518 -21.14 18.29 11.85
C GLU A 518 -22.34 17.81 12.68
N ILE A 519 -22.34 16.56 13.15
CA ILE A 519 -23.38 16.05 14.05
C ILE A 519 -23.40 16.86 15.35
N LEU A 520 -22.24 17.09 15.96
CA LEU A 520 -22.15 17.92 17.17
C LEU A 520 -22.65 19.34 16.92
N HIS A 521 -22.27 19.95 15.80
CA HIS A 521 -22.71 21.30 15.42
C HIS A 521 -24.24 21.39 15.25
N ILE A 522 -24.86 20.42 14.57
CA ILE A 522 -26.32 20.34 14.43
C ILE A 522 -27.01 20.21 15.80
N MET A 523 -26.42 19.46 16.73
CA MET A 523 -26.99 19.26 18.06
C MET A 523 -26.82 20.45 19.00
N GLN A 524 -25.69 21.17 18.91
CA GLN A 524 -25.44 22.37 19.71
C GLN A 524 -26.43 23.50 19.37
N LYS A 525 -26.89 23.59 18.12
CA LYS A 525 -28.00 24.50 17.75
C LYS A 525 -29.29 24.22 18.53
N ASN A 526 -29.45 23.00 19.06
CA ASN A 526 -30.66 22.55 19.79
C ASN A 526 -30.48 22.48 21.32
N ARG A 527 -29.27 22.56 21.88
CA ARG A 527 -29.04 22.51 23.34
C ARG A 527 -27.96 23.48 23.82
N ARG A 528 -28.31 24.31 24.81
CA ARG A 528 -27.37 25.16 25.57
C ARG A 528 -26.75 24.36 26.72
N LYS A 529 -25.56 23.74 26.56
CA LYS A 529 -24.59 23.42 27.65
C LYS A 529 -23.34 22.67 27.14
N ARG A 530 -22.14 23.15 27.51
CA ARG A 530 -20.81 22.60 27.14
C ARG A 530 -20.44 21.28 27.83
N GLN A 531 -20.85 21.08 29.09
CA GLN A 531 -20.45 19.90 29.89
C GLN A 531 -21.06 18.57 29.43
N ALA A 532 -22.03 18.60 28.52
CA ALA A 532 -22.66 17.40 27.96
C ALA A 532 -22.00 16.93 26.64
N ILE A 533 -20.95 17.60 26.17
CA ILE A 533 -20.33 17.35 24.85
C ILE A 533 -19.36 16.18 24.89
N ASP A 534 -18.52 16.06 25.92
CA ASP A 534 -17.49 15.01 26.00
C ASP A 534 -18.08 13.60 26.22
N ASP A 535 -19.07 13.47 27.09
CA ASP A 535 -19.80 12.21 27.26
C ASP A 535 -20.55 11.82 25.98
N PHE A 536 -21.01 12.83 25.24
CA PHE A 536 -21.77 12.62 24.02
C PHE A 536 -20.90 12.25 22.81
N SER A 537 -19.74 12.90 22.63
CA SER A 537 -18.83 12.61 21.52
C SER A 537 -18.35 11.16 21.57
N ASN A 538 -18.06 10.64 22.76
CA ASN A 538 -17.74 9.23 22.98
C ASN A 538 -18.90 8.29 22.61
N THR A 539 -20.16 8.71 22.84
CA THR A 539 -21.34 7.90 22.48
C THR A 539 -21.61 7.83 20.97
N LEU A 540 -21.02 8.72 20.17
CA LEU A 540 -21.18 8.72 18.70
C LEU A 540 -20.64 7.43 18.06
N GLN A 541 -19.65 6.77 18.68
CA GLN A 541 -19.07 5.52 18.20
C GLN A 541 -20.08 4.37 18.07
N PHE A 542 -21.20 4.44 18.81
CA PHE A 542 -22.26 3.43 18.78
C PHE A 542 -23.34 3.69 17.72
N ILE A 543 -23.23 4.79 16.96
CA ILE A 543 -24.17 5.11 15.88
C ILE A 543 -23.72 4.39 14.62
N ASP A 544 -24.55 3.47 14.14
CA ASP A 544 -24.33 2.82 12.85
C ASP A 544 -24.70 3.78 11.72
N ILE A 545 -23.69 4.25 10.99
CA ILE A 545 -23.90 5.11 9.83
C ILE A 545 -24.18 4.33 8.54
N ASN A 546 -23.97 3.00 8.53
CA ASN A 546 -24.20 2.20 7.33
C ASN A 546 -25.69 2.11 6.96
N SER A 547 -26.59 2.36 7.92
CA SER A 547 -28.02 2.46 7.67
C SER A 547 -28.44 3.79 7.01
N VAL A 548 -27.56 4.80 7.00
CA VAL A 548 -27.81 6.16 6.47
C VAL A 548 -26.91 6.46 5.26
N ALA A 549 -25.73 5.84 5.18
CA ALA A 549 -24.80 5.94 4.07
C ALA A 549 -25.31 5.13 2.87
N THR A 550 -26.17 5.73 2.05
CA THR A 550 -26.62 5.14 0.76
C THR A 550 -25.52 5.07 -0.30
N GLY A 551 -24.33 5.62 -0.01
CA GLY A 551 -23.09 5.35 -0.72
C GLY A 551 -22.06 4.73 0.22
N SER A 552 -21.53 3.56 -0.13
CA SER A 552 -20.50 2.88 0.66
C SER A 552 -19.32 3.81 0.91
N ILE A 553 -18.96 4.02 2.18
CA ILE A 553 -17.55 4.26 2.52
C ILE A 553 -16.85 3.00 2.03
N ASP A 554 -16.12 3.11 0.92
CA ASP A 554 -15.44 1.94 0.33
C ASP A 554 -14.68 1.20 1.43
N PRO A 555 -14.89 -0.12 1.61
CA PRO A 555 -14.12 -0.86 2.59
C PRO A 555 -12.64 -0.65 2.30
N ILE A 556 -11.84 -0.34 3.34
CA ILE A 556 -10.40 -0.15 3.21
C ILE A 556 -9.83 -1.43 2.58
N THR A 557 -9.57 -1.37 1.28
CA THR A 557 -8.92 -2.46 0.56
C THR A 557 -7.44 -2.15 0.63
N MET A 558 -6.80 -2.62 1.70
CA MET A 558 -5.34 -2.56 1.83
C MET A 558 -4.72 -3.22 0.60
N GLU A 559 -3.61 -2.70 0.09
CA GLU A 559 -3.03 -3.27 -1.12
C GLU A 559 -2.68 -4.76 -0.94
N PRO A 560 -3.19 -5.67 -1.80
CA PRO A 560 -2.93 -7.11 -1.68
C PRO A 560 -1.48 -7.50 -2.04
N GLN A 561 -0.63 -6.53 -2.40
CA GLN A 561 0.74 -6.79 -2.88
C GLN A 561 1.69 -7.33 -1.78
N CYS A 562 1.37 -7.07 -0.51
CA CYS A 562 2.18 -7.50 0.62
C CYS A 562 1.50 -8.57 1.48
N GLU A 563 0.17 -8.64 1.53
CA GLU A 563 -0.53 -9.49 2.50
C GLU A 563 -1.89 -9.96 2.00
N ASP A 564 -2.25 -11.19 2.35
CA ASP A 564 -3.59 -11.75 2.16
C ASP A 564 -4.29 -11.89 3.52
N PHE A 565 -4.89 -10.79 3.99
CA PHE A 565 -5.70 -10.78 5.22
C PHE A 565 -7.02 -11.56 5.08
N ALA A 566 -7.34 -12.08 3.90
CA ALA A 566 -8.56 -12.86 3.65
C ALA A 566 -8.35 -14.37 3.90
N ALA A 567 -7.09 -14.81 4.04
CA ALA A 567 -6.78 -16.20 4.37
C ALA A 567 -7.22 -16.54 5.81
N PRO A 568 -7.83 -17.71 6.06
CA PRO A 568 -8.15 -18.17 7.41
C PRO A 568 -6.88 -18.31 8.27
N CYS A 569 -6.98 -18.00 9.57
CA CYS A 569 -5.87 -18.17 10.49
C CYS A 569 -5.41 -19.64 10.57
N ASP A 570 -4.13 -19.88 10.28
CA ASP A 570 -3.52 -21.18 10.56
C ASP A 570 -3.34 -21.35 12.07
N THR A 571 -4.06 -22.31 12.64
CA THR A 571 -4.00 -22.64 14.08
C THR A 571 -2.91 -23.65 14.41
N LYS A 572 -2.24 -24.22 13.40
CA LYS A 572 -1.20 -25.24 13.54
C LYS A 572 0.21 -24.69 13.42
N THR A 573 0.38 -23.50 12.85
CA THR A 573 1.70 -22.85 12.77
C THR A 573 2.22 -22.44 14.16
N GLN A 574 3.52 -22.65 14.37
CA GLN A 574 4.25 -22.20 15.55
C GLN A 574 4.81 -20.79 15.40
N PHE A 575 4.70 -20.20 14.21
CA PHE A 575 5.35 -18.95 13.85
C PHE A 575 4.34 -17.81 13.74
N ARG A 576 4.78 -16.63 14.17
CA ARG A 576 4.02 -15.39 14.06
C ARG A 576 4.02 -14.92 12.61
N THR A 577 2.89 -14.41 12.14
CA THR A 577 2.89 -13.58 10.93
C THR A 577 3.77 -12.34 11.17
N LEU A 578 4.27 -11.72 10.09
CA LEU A 578 5.05 -10.47 10.21
C LEU A 578 4.20 -9.29 10.67
N THR A 579 2.88 -9.40 10.54
CA THR A 579 1.97 -8.26 10.70
C THR A 579 1.19 -8.33 11.99
N GLY A 580 1.45 -9.34 12.81
CA GLY A 580 0.69 -9.62 14.02
C GLY A 580 -0.71 -10.18 13.75
N HIS A 581 -1.15 -10.27 12.49
CA HIS A 581 -2.43 -10.89 12.14
C HIS A 581 -2.50 -12.35 12.63
N CYS A 582 -3.67 -12.77 13.10
CA CYS A 582 -3.89 -14.10 13.68
C CYS A 582 -3.09 -14.41 14.96
N ASN A 583 -2.51 -13.41 15.63
CA ASN A 583 -2.06 -13.60 17.00
C ASN A 583 -3.26 -13.99 17.88
N ASN A 584 -4.32 -13.20 17.83
CA ASN A 584 -5.59 -13.55 18.44
C ASN A 584 -6.49 -14.30 17.44
N ILE A 585 -6.76 -15.58 17.69
CA ILE A 585 -7.56 -16.43 16.77
C ILE A 585 -9.03 -16.02 16.73
N LYS A 586 -9.59 -15.48 17.82
CA LYS A 586 -11.01 -15.05 17.88
C LYS A 586 -11.22 -13.73 17.15
N ASN A 587 -10.25 -12.83 17.24
CA ASN A 587 -10.27 -11.55 16.56
C ASN A 587 -8.91 -11.30 15.89
N PRO A 588 -8.70 -11.81 14.66
CA PRO A 588 -7.41 -11.81 13.97
C PRO A 588 -6.76 -10.44 13.76
N SER A 589 -7.53 -9.36 13.89
CA SER A 589 -7.06 -7.98 13.71
C SER A 589 -6.55 -7.34 15.01
N LEU A 590 -6.68 -7.98 16.17
CA LEU A 590 -6.17 -7.41 17.43
C LEU A 590 -4.65 -7.41 17.48
N GLY A 591 -4.06 -6.22 17.58
CA GLY A 591 -2.61 -6.01 17.71
C GLY A 591 -1.83 -6.10 16.40
N ARG A 592 -2.50 -6.25 15.26
CA ARG A 592 -1.83 -6.21 13.96
C ARG A 592 -1.32 -4.81 13.62
N SER A 593 -0.35 -4.72 12.71
CA SER A 593 0.10 -3.46 12.12
C SER A 593 -1.05 -2.71 11.43
N LEU A 594 -0.94 -1.38 11.36
CA LEU A 594 -1.94 -0.49 10.74
C LEU A 594 -3.31 -0.58 11.44
N THR A 595 -3.29 -0.37 12.75
CA THR A 595 -4.48 -0.26 13.61
C THR A 595 -4.44 1.04 14.40
N THR A 596 -5.54 1.43 15.05
CA THR A 596 -5.53 2.60 15.94
C THR A 596 -4.91 2.25 17.29
N PHE A 597 -4.30 3.24 17.95
CA PHE A 597 -3.95 3.10 19.36
C PHE A 597 -5.20 2.82 20.22
N ALA A 598 -5.01 2.10 21.32
CA ALA A 598 -6.00 2.03 22.40
C ALA A 598 -5.86 3.28 23.31
N ARG A 599 -6.79 3.45 24.25
CA ARG A 599 -6.73 4.52 25.25
C ARG A 599 -6.94 4.00 26.66
N LEU A 600 -6.22 4.61 27.61
CA LEU A 600 -6.49 4.43 29.04
C LEU A 600 -7.62 5.36 29.51
N LEU A 601 -7.69 6.57 28.96
CA LEU A 601 -8.75 7.53 29.19
C LEU A 601 -9.33 8.05 27.87
N PRO A 602 -10.62 8.43 27.82
CA PRO A 602 -11.20 9.07 26.65
C PRO A 602 -10.39 10.30 26.18
N ALA A 603 -10.37 10.54 24.87
CA ALA A 603 -9.68 11.68 24.29
C ALA A 603 -10.30 13.02 24.76
N VAL A 604 -9.47 14.04 24.93
CA VAL A 604 -9.87 15.41 25.25
C VAL A 604 -9.38 16.35 24.15
N TYR A 605 -10.31 16.72 23.28
CA TYR A 605 -10.13 17.71 22.22
C TYR A 605 -10.92 18.98 22.54
N GLU A 606 -10.45 20.13 22.06
CA GLU A 606 -11.08 21.45 22.29
C GLU A 606 -12.53 21.50 21.80
N ASP A 607 -12.81 20.85 20.68
CA ASP A 607 -14.14 20.72 20.07
C ASP A 607 -14.84 19.39 20.42
N GLY A 608 -14.22 18.56 21.26
CA GLY A 608 -14.68 17.22 21.61
C GLY A 608 -14.46 16.15 20.53
N ILE A 609 -13.87 16.50 19.37
CA ILE A 609 -13.66 15.57 18.24
C ILE A 609 -12.20 15.52 17.80
N SER A 610 -11.60 16.63 17.39
CA SER A 610 -10.27 16.60 16.79
C SER A 610 -9.42 17.85 16.95
N ALA A 611 -9.97 19.01 17.30
CA ALA A 611 -9.18 20.22 17.51
C ALA A 611 -8.28 20.05 18.74
N PRO A 612 -6.93 20.14 18.60
CA PRO A 612 -6.02 20.02 19.74
C PRO A 612 -6.38 21.01 20.86
N ARG A 613 -6.21 20.59 22.11
CA ARG A 613 -6.51 21.44 23.27
C ARG A 613 -5.63 22.71 23.24
N THR A 614 -6.27 23.87 23.35
CA THR A 614 -5.60 25.19 23.36
C THR A 614 -6.02 26.05 24.55
N THR A 615 -7.12 25.73 25.22
CA THR A 615 -7.59 26.48 26.39
C THR A 615 -7.32 25.76 27.72
N SER A 616 -7.01 26.56 28.73
CA SER A 616 -6.93 26.18 30.13
C SER A 616 -8.33 25.99 30.70
N VAL A 617 -8.44 25.21 31.78
CA VAL A 617 -9.68 25.07 32.57
C VAL A 617 -10.24 26.41 33.09
N ASN A 618 -9.42 27.46 33.16
CA ASN A 618 -9.85 28.80 33.54
C ASN A 618 -10.24 29.72 32.35
N GLY A 619 -10.17 29.20 31.12
CA GLY A 619 -10.51 29.91 29.88
C GLY A 619 -9.36 30.70 29.22
N GLN A 620 -8.16 30.72 29.82
CA GLN A 620 -6.96 31.33 29.20
C GLN A 620 -6.32 30.39 28.18
N LEU A 621 -5.40 30.89 27.35
CA LEU A 621 -4.62 30.04 26.45
C LEU A 621 -3.64 29.15 27.24
N LEU A 622 -3.48 27.91 26.80
CA LEU A 622 -2.43 27.04 27.31
C LEU A 622 -1.05 27.55 26.93
N PRO A 623 -0.02 27.26 27.75
CA PRO A 623 1.31 27.77 27.49
C PRO A 623 1.88 27.19 26.20
N ASN A 624 2.72 28.00 25.54
CA ASN A 624 3.44 27.58 24.36
C ASN A 624 4.35 26.37 24.68
N PRO A 625 4.34 25.29 23.85
CA PRO A 625 5.18 24.12 24.06
C PRO A 625 6.69 24.42 24.22
N ARG A 626 7.23 25.39 23.47
CA ARG A 626 8.63 25.80 23.58
C ARG A 626 8.90 26.52 24.89
N SER A 627 7.99 27.35 25.38
CA SER A 627 8.12 27.96 26.72
C SER A 627 8.13 26.90 27.83
N ILE A 628 7.36 25.83 27.68
CA ILE A 628 7.37 24.70 28.64
C ILE A 628 8.70 23.95 28.55
N SER A 629 9.17 23.66 27.34
CA SER A 629 10.48 23.04 27.11
C SER A 629 11.61 23.83 27.78
N SER A 630 11.73 25.12 27.50
CA SER A 630 12.84 25.94 28.03
C SER A 630 12.78 26.16 29.55
N LEU A 631 11.59 26.26 30.14
CA LEU A 631 11.44 26.52 31.58
C LEU A 631 11.49 25.23 32.42
N ILE A 632 10.80 24.18 31.99
CA ILE A 632 10.69 22.92 32.75
C ILE A 632 11.87 22.00 32.44
N HIS A 633 12.30 21.97 31.18
CA HIS A 633 13.29 21.03 30.67
C HIS A 633 14.60 21.67 30.18
N PRO A 634 15.30 22.47 31.03
CA PRO A 634 16.56 23.08 30.64
C PRO A 634 17.66 22.01 30.45
N ASP A 635 18.67 22.37 29.65
CA ASP A 635 19.87 21.54 29.44
C ASP A 635 20.79 21.61 30.65
N ILE A 636 20.55 20.71 31.60
CA ILE A 636 21.38 20.53 32.80
C ILE A 636 21.76 19.06 32.87
N SER A 637 23.04 18.76 32.71
CA SER A 637 23.53 17.39 32.83
C SER A 637 23.49 16.91 34.28
N ASN A 638 22.96 15.71 34.47
CA ASN A 638 22.84 15.02 35.74
C ASN A 638 23.03 13.52 35.51
N LEU A 639 24.28 13.06 35.49
CA LEU A 639 24.61 11.67 35.13
C LEU A 639 24.05 10.66 36.14
N HIS A 640 23.42 9.60 35.62
CA HIS A 640 22.93 8.53 36.47
C HIS A 640 24.08 7.74 37.08
N THR A 641 24.02 7.46 38.37
CA THR A 641 25.10 6.81 39.14
C THR A 641 25.14 5.28 39.06
N ARG A 642 24.24 4.65 38.30
CA ARG A 642 24.03 3.19 38.34
C ARG A 642 23.81 2.57 36.97
N TYR A 643 23.03 3.21 36.09
CA TYR A 643 22.68 2.63 34.81
C TYR A 643 23.51 3.21 33.67
N SER A 644 23.82 2.34 32.71
CA SER A 644 24.63 2.68 31.55
C SER A 644 23.78 3.22 30.40
N LEU A 645 24.44 3.87 29.44
CA LEU A 645 23.81 4.48 28.26
C LEU A 645 23.08 3.49 27.34
N ILE A 646 23.45 2.20 27.35
CA ILE A 646 22.72 1.16 26.62
C ILE A 646 21.27 1.01 27.13
N THR A 647 20.96 1.42 28.37
CA THR A 647 19.59 1.41 28.90
C THR A 647 18.69 2.36 28.11
N MET A 648 19.17 3.58 27.84
CA MET A 648 18.49 4.54 26.97
C MET A 648 18.37 3.97 25.54
N GLN A 649 19.47 3.44 25.01
CA GLN A 649 19.49 2.95 23.64
C GLN A 649 18.54 1.77 23.41
N PHE A 650 18.44 0.87 24.38
CA PHE A 650 17.53 -0.27 24.36
C PHE A 650 16.08 0.17 24.50
N ALA A 651 15.80 1.21 25.30
CA ALA A 651 14.46 1.80 25.38
C ALA A 651 13.98 2.31 24.02
N GLN A 652 14.85 3.03 23.28
CA GLN A 652 14.56 3.49 21.92
C GLN A 652 14.36 2.32 20.95
N PHE A 653 15.25 1.31 21.01
CA PHE A 653 15.15 0.11 20.18
C PHE A 653 13.84 -0.67 20.40
N LEU A 654 13.35 -0.72 21.64
CA LEU A 654 12.06 -1.32 21.98
C LEU A 654 10.87 -0.46 21.55
N ASP A 655 10.95 0.86 21.70
CA ASP A 655 9.88 1.75 21.22
C ASP A 655 9.64 1.56 19.73
N HIS A 656 10.71 1.38 18.96
CA HIS A 656 10.63 1.15 17.52
C HIS A 656 10.07 -0.23 17.13
N ASP A 657 9.96 -1.19 18.06
CA ASP A 657 9.20 -2.44 17.85
C ASP A 657 7.69 -2.17 17.97
N LEU A 658 7.29 -1.27 18.88
CA LEU A 658 5.92 -1.13 19.33
C LEU A 658 5.16 0.02 18.66
N THR A 659 5.85 1.12 18.33
CA THR A 659 5.18 2.37 17.96
C THR A 659 5.75 3.01 16.71
N MET A 660 4.86 3.36 15.78
CA MET A 660 5.14 4.21 14.63
C MET A 660 3.89 5.02 14.30
N THR A 661 3.89 6.30 14.66
CA THR A 661 2.76 7.20 14.39
C THR A 661 3.02 7.97 13.09
N PRO A 662 2.28 7.70 12.01
CA PRO A 662 2.54 8.35 10.72
C PRO A 662 1.91 9.74 10.63
N ILE A 663 2.45 10.59 9.76
CA ILE A 663 1.90 11.92 9.41
C ILE A 663 1.48 12.01 7.93
N HIS A 664 0.72 13.06 7.58
CA HIS A 664 0.30 13.31 6.19
C HIS A 664 1.48 13.50 5.23
N LYS A 665 1.32 12.98 4.01
CA LYS A 665 2.15 13.32 2.84
C LYS A 665 1.39 14.21 1.89
N GLY A 666 2.10 15.08 1.18
CA GLY A 666 1.57 15.76 0.01
C GLY A 666 1.44 14.82 -1.19
N PHE A 667 0.97 15.36 -2.31
CA PHE A 667 0.83 14.60 -3.56
C PHE A 667 2.19 14.13 -4.06
N HIS A 668 2.21 12.98 -4.73
CA HIS A 668 3.45 12.34 -5.22
C HIS A 668 4.48 12.05 -4.11
N GLU A 669 4.01 11.74 -2.90
CA GLU A 669 4.83 11.53 -1.71
C GLU A 669 5.70 12.74 -1.31
N SER A 670 5.32 13.95 -1.72
CA SER A 670 6.04 15.15 -1.31
C SER A 670 5.87 15.40 0.20
N ILE A 671 6.82 16.12 0.79
CA ILE A 671 6.78 16.52 2.20
C ILE A 671 6.29 17.97 2.26
N PRO A 672 5.13 18.26 2.88
CA PRO A 672 4.68 19.64 3.06
C PRO A 672 5.56 20.39 4.06
N SER A 673 5.90 21.66 3.77
CA SER A 673 6.63 22.53 4.71
C SER A 673 5.67 23.19 5.70
N CYS A 674 5.54 22.62 6.88
CA CYS A 674 4.77 23.17 7.99
C CYS A 674 5.56 24.18 8.85
N ARG A 675 6.73 24.67 8.41
CA ARG A 675 7.53 25.63 9.20
C ARG A 675 6.90 27.01 9.31
N ALA A 676 6.24 27.51 8.27
CA ALA A 676 5.57 28.81 8.34
C ALA A 676 4.42 28.77 9.37
N CYS A 677 4.26 29.81 10.20
CA CYS A 677 3.23 29.81 11.24
C CYS A 677 1.79 29.78 10.68
N ASN A 678 1.58 30.23 9.45
CA ASN A 678 0.29 30.17 8.74
C ASN A 678 0.15 28.93 7.82
N SER A 679 1.04 27.94 7.95
CA SER A 679 1.10 26.76 7.08
C SER A 679 -0.18 25.92 7.07
N ALA A 680 -1.02 26.00 8.11
CA ALA A 680 -2.36 25.40 8.12
C ALA A 680 -3.23 25.91 6.96
N GLU A 681 -3.06 27.17 6.57
CA GLU A 681 -3.84 27.83 5.53
C GLU A 681 -3.10 27.85 4.19
N THR A 682 -1.78 28.00 4.24
CA THR A 682 -0.93 28.24 3.07
C THR A 682 -0.25 27.00 2.53
N VAL A 683 -0.21 25.88 3.26
CA VAL A 683 0.51 24.66 2.84
C VAL A 683 -0.37 23.41 2.96
N HIS A 684 -0.82 23.08 4.17
CA HIS A 684 -1.65 21.90 4.41
C HIS A 684 -2.49 22.07 5.68
N PRO A 685 -3.79 21.72 5.69
CA PRO A 685 -4.69 21.94 6.84
C PRO A 685 -4.30 21.19 8.11
N GLU A 686 -3.46 20.16 8.01
CA GLU A 686 -2.94 19.40 9.16
C GLU A 686 -1.60 19.94 9.69
N CYS A 687 -1.06 21.01 9.10
CA CYS A 687 0.04 21.73 9.72
C CYS A 687 -0.44 22.41 11.00
N ASN A 688 0.31 22.27 12.08
CA ASN A 688 0.01 22.89 13.38
C ASN A 688 1.31 23.38 14.05
N PRO A 689 2.00 24.36 13.42
CA PRO A 689 3.34 24.82 13.82
C PRO A 689 3.38 25.38 15.23
N ILE A 690 4.57 25.34 15.84
CA ILE A 690 4.80 25.86 17.20
C ILE A 690 5.51 27.21 17.09
N PRO A 691 4.85 28.34 17.39
CA PRO A 691 5.51 29.64 17.33
C PRO A 691 6.59 29.77 18.40
N ILE A 692 7.72 30.40 18.05
CA ILE A 692 8.76 30.73 19.02
C ILE A 692 8.25 31.87 19.89
N PRO A 693 8.27 31.73 21.23
CA PRO A 693 7.82 32.78 22.13
C PRO A 693 8.80 33.97 22.12
N PRO A 694 8.33 35.19 22.48
CA PRO A 694 9.23 36.31 22.70
C PRO A 694 10.28 36.00 23.77
N ASN A 695 11.50 36.53 23.58
CA ASN A 695 12.65 36.32 24.47
C ASN A 695 13.08 34.85 24.64
N ASP A 696 12.85 33.98 23.66
CA ASP A 696 13.51 32.67 23.65
C ASP A 696 15.04 32.84 23.73
N PHE A 697 15.70 32.02 24.55
CA PHE A 697 17.12 32.19 24.81
C PHE A 697 18.03 31.75 23.65
N PHE A 698 17.49 30.97 22.70
CA PHE A 698 18.26 30.36 21.62
C PHE A 698 17.72 30.73 20.23
N PHE A 699 16.42 30.57 20.01
CA PHE A 699 15.79 30.83 18.70
C PHE A 699 15.35 32.29 18.57
N PRO A 700 15.49 32.92 17.41
CA PRO A 700 14.95 34.25 17.19
C PRO A 700 13.41 34.20 17.11
N GLU A 701 12.75 35.23 17.63
CA GLU A 701 11.28 35.37 17.53
C GLU A 701 10.83 35.57 16.07
N LEU A 702 11.60 36.35 15.32
CA LEU A 702 11.35 36.64 13.91
C LEU A 702 12.44 36.03 13.04
N ASN A 703 12.07 35.52 11.89
CA ASN A 703 13.00 35.08 10.87
C ASN A 703 13.83 36.27 10.37
N ILE A 704 15.15 36.12 10.44
CA ILE A 704 16.12 37.17 10.11
C ILE A 704 16.06 37.56 8.63
N THR A 705 15.60 36.65 7.76
CA THR A 705 15.59 36.84 6.32
C THR A 705 14.38 37.65 5.82
N ASP A 706 13.18 37.39 6.37
CA ASP A 706 11.92 37.94 5.86
C ASP A 706 11.05 38.64 6.92
N GLY A 707 11.48 38.66 8.19
CA GLY A 707 10.77 39.30 9.29
C GLY A 707 9.49 38.58 9.74
N SER A 708 9.17 37.41 9.20
CA SER A 708 8.01 36.61 9.61
C SER A 708 8.20 35.96 10.98
N GLN A 709 7.11 35.62 11.68
CA GLN A 709 7.19 34.88 12.94
C GLN A 709 7.91 33.54 12.74
N PHE A 710 8.89 33.24 13.59
CA PHE A 710 9.59 31.96 13.57
C PHE A 710 8.74 30.87 14.22
N CYS A 711 8.68 29.69 13.60
CA CYS A 711 7.91 28.55 14.07
C CYS A 711 8.72 27.25 13.91
N PHE A 712 8.53 26.30 14.83
CA PHE A 712 8.94 24.92 14.59
C PHE A 712 7.91 24.23 13.69
N PRO A 713 8.38 23.44 12.71
CA PRO A 713 7.48 22.69 11.85
C PRO A 713 6.81 21.56 12.62
N PHE A 714 5.50 21.42 12.46
CA PHE A 714 4.74 20.32 13.04
C PHE A 714 3.56 19.97 12.14
N MET A 715 3.45 18.69 11.79
CA MET A 715 2.32 18.10 11.08
C MET A 715 1.58 17.16 12.05
N ARG A 716 0.26 17.25 12.07
CA ARG A 716 -0.60 16.37 12.87
C ARG A 716 -0.50 14.91 12.43
N SER A 717 -0.64 14.01 13.39
CA SER A 717 -0.62 12.56 13.18
C SER A 717 -1.83 12.11 12.35
N LEU A 718 -1.66 11.13 11.47
CA LEU A 718 -2.76 10.61 10.66
C LEU A 718 -3.92 10.10 11.54
N PRO A 719 -5.16 10.50 11.24
CA PRO A 719 -6.34 9.91 11.87
C PRO A 719 -6.55 8.48 11.36
N GLY A 720 -7.11 7.60 12.16
CA GLY A 720 -7.34 6.19 11.85
C GLY A 720 -8.70 5.66 12.30
N GLN A 721 -9.53 6.45 13.00
CA GLN A 721 -10.85 6.04 13.44
C GLN A 721 -11.72 5.55 12.28
N GLN A 722 -12.42 4.43 12.49
CA GLN A 722 -13.31 3.81 11.50
C GLN A 722 -14.79 3.92 11.89
N THR A 723 -15.08 4.77 12.87
CA THR A 723 -16.41 5.05 13.40
C THR A 723 -16.51 6.54 13.71
N LEU A 724 -17.74 7.05 13.87
CA LEU A 724 -17.94 8.41 14.38
C LEU A 724 -17.37 8.55 15.80
N GLY A 725 -17.03 9.77 16.19
CA GLY A 725 -16.49 10.10 17.50
C GLY A 725 -15.13 10.82 17.42
N PRO A 726 -14.41 10.87 18.55
CA PRO A 726 -13.11 11.54 18.61
C PRO A 726 -12.06 10.94 17.68
N ARG A 727 -11.08 11.77 17.28
CA ARG A 727 -9.95 11.39 16.44
C ARG A 727 -9.06 10.38 17.16
N GLU A 728 -8.73 9.30 16.47
CA GLU A 728 -7.80 8.28 16.94
C GLU A 728 -6.63 8.15 15.98
N GLN A 729 -5.40 8.03 16.49
CA GLN A 729 -4.21 7.99 15.64
C GLN A 729 -3.84 6.56 15.23
N ILE A 730 -3.21 6.42 14.07
CA ILE A 730 -2.74 5.14 13.54
C ILE A 730 -1.41 4.75 14.20
N ASN A 731 -1.28 3.47 14.57
CA ASN A 731 -0.01 2.79 14.76
C ASN A 731 0.31 1.95 13.51
N GLN A 732 1.42 2.23 12.82
CA GLN A 732 1.82 1.42 11.67
C GLN A 732 2.50 0.12 12.09
N ASN A 733 3.12 0.06 13.27
CA ASN A 733 3.82 -1.14 13.73
C ASN A 733 2.84 -2.15 14.33
N THR A 734 3.31 -3.40 14.47
CA THR A 734 2.59 -4.40 15.24
C THR A 734 2.57 -3.98 16.72
N ALA A 735 1.59 -4.44 17.48
CA ALA A 735 1.54 -4.12 18.91
C ALA A 735 2.45 -5.01 19.74
N PHE A 736 3.00 -6.10 19.19
CA PHE A 736 3.70 -7.13 19.94
C PHE A 736 5.20 -6.83 20.07
N LEU A 737 5.83 -7.37 21.11
CA LEU A 737 7.31 -7.44 21.16
C LEU A 737 7.77 -8.61 20.28
N ASP A 738 7.73 -8.43 18.97
CA ASP A 738 8.01 -9.46 17.97
C ASP A 738 9.23 -9.14 17.08
N ALA A 739 10.08 -8.23 17.56
CA ALA A 739 11.29 -7.79 16.89
C ALA A 739 11.02 -7.24 15.47
N SER A 740 9.86 -6.60 15.26
CA SER A 740 9.48 -5.99 13.99
C SER A 740 10.46 -4.89 13.56
N GLN A 741 11.17 -4.24 14.48
CA GLN A 741 12.26 -3.31 14.20
C GLN A 741 13.49 -3.99 13.54
N VAL A 742 13.59 -5.31 13.63
CA VAL A 742 14.61 -6.12 12.94
C VAL A 742 14.04 -6.74 11.66
N TYR A 743 12.82 -7.30 11.71
CA TYR A 743 12.26 -8.13 10.65
C TYR A 743 11.26 -7.42 9.71
N GLY A 744 10.74 -6.27 10.12
CA GLY A 744 9.69 -5.50 9.44
C GLY A 744 8.28 -5.90 9.90
N GLU A 745 7.35 -4.96 9.78
CA GLU A 745 5.95 -5.11 10.16
C GLU A 745 5.05 -5.71 9.05
N ASN A 746 5.65 -6.10 7.91
CA ASN A 746 4.99 -6.77 6.79
C ASN A 746 5.94 -7.59 5.90
N SER A 747 5.36 -8.45 5.05
CA SER A 747 6.12 -9.35 4.18
C SER A 747 6.96 -8.62 3.12
N CYS A 748 6.55 -7.43 2.68
CA CYS A 748 7.29 -6.67 1.68
C CYS A 748 8.60 -6.11 2.25
N ILE A 749 8.58 -5.63 3.49
CA ILE A 749 9.78 -5.15 4.18
C ILE A 749 10.69 -6.35 4.48
N CYS A 750 10.15 -7.40 5.10
CA CYS A 750 10.92 -8.60 5.40
C CYS A 750 11.58 -9.19 4.14
N ARG A 751 10.89 -9.27 3.00
CA ARG A 751 11.46 -9.78 1.74
C ARG A 751 12.68 -8.98 1.27
N LYS A 752 12.75 -7.67 1.51
CA LYS A 752 13.93 -6.83 1.18
C LYS A 752 15.09 -7.06 2.15
N LEU A 753 14.78 -7.48 3.37
CA LEU A 753 15.75 -7.69 4.45
C LEU A 753 16.22 -9.15 4.54
N ARG A 754 15.59 -10.09 3.84
CA ARG A 754 16.00 -11.50 3.83
C ARG A 754 17.21 -11.72 2.92
N GLY A 755 18.14 -12.51 3.42
CA GLY A 755 19.30 -13.03 2.70
C GLY A 755 19.11 -14.49 2.29
N PHE A 756 20.18 -15.11 1.82
CA PHE A 756 20.17 -16.50 1.37
C PHE A 756 20.22 -17.51 2.54
N SER A 757 19.67 -18.71 2.34
CA SER A 757 19.75 -19.83 3.30
C SER A 757 19.29 -19.49 4.73
N GLY A 758 18.22 -18.69 4.82
CA GLY A 758 17.58 -18.32 6.08
C GLY A 758 18.22 -17.17 6.83
N ARG A 759 19.33 -16.60 6.34
CA ARG A 759 19.97 -15.41 6.92
C ARG A 759 19.18 -14.14 6.61
N MET A 760 19.44 -13.08 7.37
CA MET A 760 19.12 -11.70 6.99
C MET A 760 20.19 -11.19 6.01
N ASN A 761 19.76 -10.32 5.10
CA ASN A 761 20.63 -9.59 4.18
C ASN A 761 21.52 -8.63 4.97
N SER A 762 22.75 -8.45 4.52
CA SER A 762 23.77 -7.72 5.26
C SER A 762 24.82 -7.14 4.33
N THR A 763 25.44 -6.03 4.72
CA THR A 763 26.58 -5.48 4.00
C THR A 763 27.88 -6.10 4.53
N THR A 764 28.72 -6.60 3.64
CA THR A 764 30.08 -7.08 4.00
C THR A 764 30.93 -5.89 4.47
N HIS A 765 31.63 -6.05 5.60
CA HIS A 765 32.49 -4.98 6.12
C HIS A 765 33.64 -4.65 5.15
N PRO A 766 33.92 -3.37 4.85
CA PRO A 766 34.81 -3.00 3.74
C PRO A 766 36.29 -3.36 3.93
N ILE A 767 36.79 -3.42 5.18
CA ILE A 767 38.24 -3.52 5.45
C ILE A 767 38.59 -4.72 6.37
N ARG A 768 37.62 -5.58 6.73
CA ARG A 768 37.63 -6.69 7.74
C ARG A 768 36.71 -6.38 8.94
N GLY A 769 35.87 -7.35 9.33
CA GLY A 769 34.88 -7.24 10.40
C GLY A 769 33.65 -8.11 10.09
N LYS A 770 32.78 -8.33 11.09
CA LYS A 770 31.48 -8.97 10.93
C LYS A 770 30.56 -8.09 10.10
N GLU A 771 29.52 -8.72 9.59
CA GLU A 771 28.51 -8.11 8.73
C GLU A 771 27.83 -6.88 9.37
N LEU A 772 27.45 -5.90 8.55
CA LEU A 772 26.70 -4.71 8.95
C LEU A 772 25.26 -4.80 8.42
N LEU A 773 24.39 -3.89 8.87
CA LEU A 773 23.06 -3.75 8.27
C LEU A 773 23.16 -3.56 6.74
N PRO A 774 22.14 -4.00 5.98
CA PRO A 774 22.10 -3.76 4.54
C PRO A 774 22.00 -2.25 4.25
N GLN A 775 22.72 -1.79 3.23
CA GLN A 775 22.71 -0.39 2.78
C GLN A 775 21.70 -0.16 1.65
N SER A 776 21.11 1.04 1.61
CA SER A 776 20.19 1.46 0.55
C SER A 776 20.46 2.90 0.10
N PRO A 777 20.46 3.18 -1.22
CA PRO A 777 20.53 4.54 -1.75
C PRO A 777 19.17 5.25 -1.75
N SER A 778 18.08 4.52 -1.46
CA SER A 778 16.71 5.05 -1.49
C SER A 778 16.19 5.51 -0.14
N HIS A 779 17.05 5.56 0.88
CA HIS A 779 16.72 6.09 2.21
C HIS A 779 16.60 7.64 2.14
N PRO A 780 15.40 8.23 2.22
CA PRO A 780 15.17 9.65 1.89
C PRO A 780 15.97 10.63 2.75
N GLU A 781 16.11 10.36 4.04
CA GLU A 781 16.74 11.22 5.04
C GLU A 781 18.26 11.09 5.06
N CYS A 782 18.83 10.27 4.17
CA CYS A 782 20.24 9.93 4.21
C CYS A 782 21.16 11.14 3.96
N LYS A 783 21.91 11.54 4.98
CA LYS A 783 22.86 12.68 4.97
C LYS A 783 24.31 12.25 4.80
N THR A 784 24.53 10.96 4.61
CA THR A 784 25.82 10.32 4.39
C THR A 784 26.47 10.74 3.07
N ALA A 785 27.80 10.93 3.04
CA ALA A 785 28.53 11.37 1.85
C ALA A 785 28.55 10.30 0.74
N SER A 786 28.58 9.01 1.11
CA SER A 786 28.46 7.90 0.15
C SER A 786 27.10 7.85 -0.56
N GLY A 787 26.06 8.50 -0.01
CA GLY A 787 24.68 8.42 -0.49
C GLY A 787 23.92 7.17 -0.02
N TYR A 788 24.52 6.33 0.83
CA TYR A 788 23.91 5.10 1.34
C TYR A 788 23.69 5.18 2.85
N CYS A 789 22.48 4.79 3.29
CA CYS A 789 22.16 4.60 4.70
C CYS A 789 21.71 3.17 4.96
N PHE A 790 21.73 2.75 6.23
CA PHE A 790 21.29 1.42 6.60
C PHE A 790 19.77 1.30 6.61
N ILE A 791 19.28 0.13 6.21
CA ILE A 791 17.87 -0.26 6.32
C ILE A 791 17.74 -1.45 7.27
N ALA A 792 16.65 -1.48 8.01
CA ALA A 792 16.26 -2.57 8.91
C ALA A 792 14.74 -2.76 8.84
N GLY A 793 14.18 -3.56 9.76
CA GLY A 793 12.74 -3.73 9.88
C GLY A 793 12.01 -2.41 10.13
N ASP A 794 12.59 -1.54 10.97
CA ASP A 794 12.13 -0.18 11.18
C ASP A 794 12.95 0.84 10.37
N GLY A 795 12.28 1.80 9.74
CA GLY A 795 12.89 2.82 8.88
C GLY A 795 13.82 3.81 9.60
N ARG A 796 13.71 3.91 10.93
CA ARG A 796 14.48 4.84 11.77
C ARG A 796 15.81 4.26 12.25
N ALA A 797 16.19 3.04 11.84
CA ALA A 797 17.43 2.40 12.29
C ALA A 797 18.71 3.23 12.05
N SER A 798 18.71 4.11 11.03
CA SER A 798 19.80 5.03 10.70
C SER A 798 19.71 6.41 11.38
N GLU A 799 18.74 6.62 12.28
CA GLU A 799 18.54 7.92 12.94
C GLU A 799 19.83 8.39 13.59
N GLN A 800 20.46 7.56 14.42
CA GLN A 800 21.72 7.90 15.08
C GLN A 800 22.62 6.65 15.27
N PRO A 801 23.95 6.83 15.42
CA PRO A 801 24.93 5.73 15.40
C PRO A 801 24.73 4.64 16.46
N GLY A 802 24.36 4.99 17.69
CA GLY A 802 24.08 4.04 18.77
C GLY A 802 22.87 3.15 18.48
N LEU A 803 21.82 3.70 17.84
CA LEU A 803 20.66 2.93 17.39
C LEU A 803 21.06 1.97 16.26
N THR A 804 21.84 2.48 15.29
CA THR A 804 22.35 1.65 14.19
C THR A 804 23.16 0.45 14.71
N VAL A 805 23.96 0.66 15.77
CA VAL A 805 24.76 -0.40 16.41
C VAL A 805 23.88 -1.49 17.03
N ILE A 806 22.85 -1.14 17.80
CA ILE A 806 21.98 -2.18 18.39
C ILE A 806 21.17 -2.95 17.34
N HIS A 807 20.68 -2.29 16.29
CA HIS A 807 20.07 -2.99 15.15
C HIS A 807 21.06 -3.95 14.47
N THR A 808 22.32 -3.54 14.32
CA THR A 808 23.38 -4.40 13.76
C THR A 808 23.63 -5.62 14.66
N LEU A 809 23.66 -5.46 15.98
CA LEU A 809 23.86 -6.57 16.92
C LEU A 809 22.73 -7.61 16.83
N PHE A 810 21.47 -7.19 16.76
CA PHE A 810 20.34 -8.12 16.65
C PHE A 810 20.21 -8.78 15.27
N LEU A 811 20.69 -8.12 14.20
CA LEU A 811 20.84 -8.76 12.89
C LEU A 811 21.92 -9.85 12.93
N ARG A 812 23.09 -9.53 13.49
CA ARG A 812 24.19 -10.49 13.67
C ARG A 812 23.74 -11.67 14.52
N GLU A 813 22.95 -11.42 15.57
CA GLU A 813 22.44 -12.48 16.45
C GLU A 813 21.51 -13.43 15.69
N HIS A 814 20.60 -12.92 14.87
CA HIS A 814 19.77 -13.77 14.01
C HIS A 814 20.63 -14.65 13.10
N ASN A 815 21.61 -14.06 12.41
CA ASN A 815 22.49 -14.79 11.51
C ASN A 815 23.35 -15.82 12.26
N ARG A 816 23.82 -15.53 13.47
CA ARG A 816 24.53 -16.47 14.35
C ARG A 816 23.66 -17.66 14.74
N ILE A 817 22.39 -17.41 15.10
CA ILE A 817 21.42 -18.46 15.43
C ILE A 817 21.14 -19.33 14.21
N VAL A 818 20.98 -18.75 13.01
CA VAL A 818 20.81 -19.49 11.75
C VAL A 818 21.97 -20.47 11.51
N GLU A 819 23.22 -20.02 11.66
CA GLU A 819 24.39 -20.89 11.49
C GLU A 819 24.42 -22.03 12.54
N GLY A 820 24.11 -21.71 13.80
CA GLY A 820 24.04 -22.72 14.85
C GLY A 820 22.93 -23.75 14.62
N LEU A 821 21.73 -23.31 14.21
CA LEU A 821 20.61 -24.19 13.87
C LEU A 821 20.92 -25.07 12.66
N ARG A 822 21.60 -24.52 11.64
CA ARG A 822 22.05 -25.31 10.48
C ARG A 822 23.02 -26.42 10.89
N GLY A 823 23.90 -26.15 11.85
CA GLY A 823 24.83 -27.15 12.37
C GLY A 823 24.15 -28.29 13.14
N VAL A 824 23.05 -28.03 13.85
CA VAL A 824 22.33 -29.06 14.63
C VAL A 824 21.22 -29.74 13.83
N ASN A 825 20.64 -29.07 12.84
CA ASN A 825 19.58 -29.55 11.95
C ASN A 825 19.94 -29.30 10.48
N PRO A 826 20.90 -30.04 9.89
CA PRO A 826 21.33 -29.79 8.51
C PRO A 826 20.26 -30.10 7.46
N HIS A 827 19.19 -30.81 7.84
CA HIS A 827 18.01 -31.08 7.02
C HIS A 827 17.05 -29.90 6.87
N TRP A 828 17.15 -28.86 7.72
CA TRP A 828 16.27 -27.71 7.63
C TRP A 828 16.59 -26.84 6.41
N ASN A 829 15.55 -26.48 5.68
CA ASN A 829 15.69 -25.55 4.56
C ASN A 829 15.81 -24.08 5.06
N GLY A 830 16.07 -23.16 4.12
CA GLY A 830 16.25 -21.74 4.45
C GLY A 830 15.02 -21.08 5.10
N GLU A 831 13.79 -21.54 4.83
CA GLU A 831 12.59 -21.00 5.48
C GLU A 831 12.51 -21.44 6.94
N GLN A 832 12.71 -22.74 7.19
CA GLN A 832 12.72 -23.29 8.54
C GLN A 832 13.81 -22.64 9.40
N LEU A 833 15.02 -22.48 8.85
CA LEU A 833 16.11 -21.80 9.53
C LEU A 833 15.75 -20.35 9.88
N PHE A 834 15.17 -19.61 8.94
CA PHE A 834 14.75 -18.22 9.16
C PHE A 834 13.69 -18.12 10.26
N ASP A 835 12.61 -18.91 10.17
CA ASP A 835 11.48 -18.83 11.09
C ASP A 835 11.86 -19.27 12.51
N HIS A 836 12.66 -20.34 12.65
CA HIS A 836 13.18 -20.74 13.95
C HIS A 836 14.16 -19.72 14.53
N ALA A 837 15.08 -19.18 13.73
CA ALA A 837 16.01 -18.15 14.20
C ALA A 837 15.29 -16.85 14.60
N ARG A 838 14.30 -16.41 13.80
CA ARG A 838 13.41 -15.29 14.13
C ARG A 838 12.68 -15.55 15.44
N ARG A 839 12.07 -16.72 15.61
CA ARG A 839 11.34 -17.08 16.84
C ARG A 839 12.23 -17.10 18.08
N ILE A 840 13.46 -17.60 17.98
CA ILE A 840 14.43 -17.59 19.09
C ILE A 840 14.88 -16.16 19.40
N ASN A 841 15.22 -15.36 18.38
CA ASN A 841 15.67 -13.98 18.58
C ASN A 841 14.56 -13.09 19.19
N ILE A 842 13.30 -13.31 18.80
CA ILE A 842 12.13 -12.69 19.45
C ILE A 842 12.06 -13.09 20.92
N ALA A 843 12.21 -14.38 21.24
CA ALA A 843 12.19 -14.85 22.61
C ALA A 843 13.34 -14.25 23.45
N ILE A 844 14.54 -14.08 22.87
CA ILE A 844 15.67 -13.39 23.50
C ILE A 844 15.31 -11.92 23.77
N ASN A 845 14.74 -11.20 22.78
CA ASN A 845 14.32 -9.80 22.95
C ASN A 845 13.27 -9.66 24.07
N GLN A 846 12.25 -10.52 24.06
CA GLN A 846 11.22 -10.58 25.11
C GLN A 846 11.83 -10.90 26.49
N HIS A 847 12.73 -11.88 26.55
CA HIS A 847 13.38 -12.28 27.79
C HIS A 847 14.22 -11.14 28.39
N ILE A 848 15.11 -10.52 27.61
CA ILE A 848 15.93 -9.38 28.05
C ILE A 848 15.03 -8.23 28.53
N THR A 849 13.95 -7.95 27.80
CA THR A 849 13.01 -6.88 28.14
C THR A 849 12.41 -7.08 29.53
N TYR A 850 11.85 -8.25 29.85
CA TYR A 850 11.16 -8.47 31.12
C TYR A 850 12.09 -8.88 32.26
N ASN A 851 13.19 -9.59 31.96
CA ASN A 851 14.14 -10.08 32.96
C ASN A 851 15.10 -8.98 33.42
N GLU A 852 15.61 -8.20 32.46
CA GLU A 852 16.69 -7.25 32.71
C GLU A 852 16.18 -5.81 32.68
N PHE A 853 15.51 -5.38 31.61
CA PHE A 853 15.18 -3.98 31.38
C PHE A 853 14.04 -3.44 32.27
N LEU A 854 12.86 -4.08 32.28
CA LEU A 854 11.70 -3.59 33.03
C LEU A 854 11.95 -3.38 34.53
N PRO A 855 12.69 -4.25 35.25
CA PRO A 855 13.02 -3.99 36.66
C PRO A 855 13.83 -2.70 36.89
N ARG A 856 14.64 -2.25 35.93
CA ARG A 856 15.35 -0.95 36.03
C ARG A 856 14.40 0.22 35.78
N VAL A 857 13.51 0.09 34.81
CA VAL A 857 12.57 1.17 34.48
C VAL A 857 11.51 1.34 35.59
N LEU A 858 10.87 0.25 36.00
CA LEU A 858 9.67 0.28 36.84
C LEU A 858 9.94 0.10 38.34
N SER A 859 11.12 -0.41 38.73
CA SER A 859 11.42 -1.05 40.03
C SER A 859 10.84 -2.46 40.19
N TRP A 860 11.47 -3.27 41.04
CA TRP A 860 10.98 -4.60 41.40
C TRP A 860 9.59 -4.59 42.06
N ASN A 861 9.27 -3.54 42.82
CA ASN A 861 7.96 -3.44 43.48
C ASN A 861 6.83 -3.32 42.44
N ALA A 862 6.99 -2.47 41.44
CA ALA A 862 6.01 -2.35 40.37
C ALA A 862 5.98 -3.60 39.47
N VAL A 863 7.15 -4.19 39.15
CA VAL A 863 7.22 -5.45 38.39
C VAL A 863 6.42 -6.57 39.07
N ASN A 864 6.51 -6.68 40.40
CA ASN A 864 5.72 -7.65 41.16
C ASN A 864 4.24 -7.27 41.19
N LEU A 865 3.91 -6.00 41.48
CA LEU A 865 2.53 -5.51 41.58
C LEU A 865 1.71 -5.76 40.29
N TYR A 866 2.34 -5.58 39.13
CA TYR A 866 1.70 -5.72 37.83
C TYR A 866 1.86 -7.13 37.20
N GLY A 867 2.48 -8.09 37.90
CA GLY A 867 2.64 -9.46 37.41
C GLY A 867 3.62 -9.59 36.24
N LEU A 868 4.63 -8.73 36.18
CA LEU A 868 5.62 -8.69 35.09
C LEU A 868 6.84 -9.57 35.36
N LYS A 869 6.99 -10.08 36.58
CA LYS A 869 8.08 -10.99 36.92
C LYS A 869 7.99 -12.28 36.10
N LEU A 870 9.11 -12.68 35.51
CA LEU A 870 9.23 -13.93 34.75
C LEU A 870 9.29 -15.15 35.66
N LEU A 871 8.94 -16.30 35.11
CA LEU A 871 9.07 -17.57 35.80
C LEU A 871 10.52 -18.08 35.68
N SER A 872 11.05 -18.66 36.76
CA SER A 872 12.36 -19.33 36.72
C SER A 872 12.30 -20.69 36.03
N THR A 873 11.15 -21.37 36.08
CA THR A 873 10.90 -22.72 35.56
C THR A 873 9.45 -22.88 35.11
N GLY A 874 9.18 -23.83 34.22
CA GLY A 874 7.83 -24.12 33.72
C GLY A 874 7.29 -23.05 32.76
N TYR A 875 5.97 -23.01 32.63
CA TYR A 875 5.25 -22.23 31.61
C TYR A 875 4.31 -21.16 32.21
N TYR A 876 4.18 -20.04 31.50
CA TYR A 876 3.18 -19.00 31.75
C TYR A 876 1.80 -19.47 31.28
N LYS A 877 0.76 -19.27 32.09
CA LYS A 877 -0.59 -19.82 31.87
C LYS A 877 -1.70 -18.77 31.81
N GLU A 878 -1.36 -17.48 31.84
CA GLU A 878 -2.37 -16.42 31.93
C GLU A 878 -2.65 -15.72 30.59
N TYR A 879 -2.24 -16.31 29.46
CA TYR A 879 -2.64 -15.81 28.14
C TYR A 879 -4.17 -15.68 28.08
N ASN A 880 -4.65 -14.50 27.67
CA ASN A 880 -6.07 -14.21 27.60
C ASN A 880 -6.49 -13.84 26.16
N PRO A 881 -7.23 -14.71 25.45
CA PRO A 881 -7.69 -14.43 24.09
C PRO A 881 -8.78 -13.35 24.00
N SER A 882 -9.26 -12.82 25.13
CA SER A 882 -10.23 -11.72 25.18
C SER A 882 -9.61 -10.36 25.50
N CYS A 883 -8.31 -10.27 25.76
CA CYS A 883 -7.67 -8.99 26.04
C CYS A 883 -7.15 -8.30 24.77
N ASN A 884 -7.08 -6.97 24.83
CA ASN A 884 -6.62 -6.13 23.72
C ASN A 884 -5.11 -5.87 23.85
N PRO A 885 -4.28 -6.35 22.90
CA PRO A 885 -2.83 -6.12 22.89
C PRO A 885 -2.43 -4.74 22.37
N ALA A 886 -3.36 -3.95 21.81
CA ALA A 886 -3.02 -2.67 21.19
C ALA A 886 -2.24 -1.74 22.12
N ILE A 887 -1.30 -0.99 21.55
CA ILE A 887 -0.55 0.04 22.28
C ILE A 887 -1.51 1.15 22.69
N VAL A 888 -1.47 1.57 23.95
CA VAL A 888 -2.23 2.72 24.43
C VAL A 888 -1.53 4.02 24.01
N THR A 889 -2.27 5.01 23.51
CA THR A 889 -1.69 6.24 22.98
C THR A 889 -0.90 7.03 24.04
N GLU A 890 -1.26 6.90 25.31
CA GLU A 890 -0.56 7.53 26.43
C GLU A 890 0.86 6.99 26.61
N PHE A 891 1.05 5.71 26.31
CA PHE A 891 2.35 5.06 26.30
C PHE A 891 3.21 5.62 25.16
N ALA A 892 2.69 5.60 23.92
CA ALA A 892 3.43 6.02 22.73
C ALA A 892 3.73 7.54 22.67
N THR A 893 2.80 8.36 23.14
CA THR A 893 2.89 9.83 22.99
C THR A 893 3.53 10.53 24.18
N ALA A 894 3.52 9.91 25.37
CA ALA A 894 4.07 10.53 26.58
C ALA A 894 4.94 9.57 27.40
N ALA A 895 4.37 8.52 27.98
CA ALA A 895 5.04 7.78 29.06
C ALA A 895 6.29 7.00 28.60
N TYR A 896 6.35 6.52 27.36
CA TYR A 896 7.52 5.80 26.85
C TYR A 896 8.54 6.70 26.12
N ARG A 897 8.27 8.02 26.08
CA ARG A 897 9.23 9.04 25.61
C ARG A 897 10.27 9.44 26.67
N ILE A 898 10.31 8.69 27.78
CA ILE A 898 11.28 8.83 28.87
C ILE A 898 12.73 8.79 28.38
N GLY A 899 13.01 8.07 27.28
CA GLY A 899 14.34 7.98 26.69
C GLY A 899 14.95 9.33 26.31
N HIS A 900 14.13 10.35 26.03
CA HIS A 900 14.63 11.68 25.62
C HIS A 900 15.37 12.41 26.73
N SER A 901 15.02 12.21 28.01
CA SER A 901 15.75 12.77 29.15
C SER A 901 17.04 12.00 29.45
N LEU A 902 17.11 10.73 29.06
CA LEU A 902 18.28 9.86 29.29
C LEU A 902 19.45 10.10 28.31
N LEU A 903 19.22 10.92 27.28
CA LEU A 903 20.18 11.18 26.20
C LEU A 903 21.39 11.97 26.69
N ARG A 904 22.58 11.47 26.37
CA ARG A 904 23.83 12.23 26.50
C ARG A 904 24.04 13.10 25.25
N PRO A 905 24.71 14.26 25.38
CA PRO A 905 25.06 15.07 24.22
C PRO A 905 26.07 14.39 23.27
N HIS A 906 26.82 13.41 23.78
CA HIS A 906 27.83 12.68 23.02
C HIS A 906 27.61 11.17 23.13
N ILE A 907 27.83 10.45 22.03
CA ILE A 907 27.94 8.99 21.99
C ILE A 907 29.41 8.62 22.25
N PRO A 908 29.71 7.98 23.38
CA PRO A 908 31.08 7.65 23.76
C PRO A 908 31.60 6.43 22.99
N ARG A 909 32.91 6.39 22.81
CA ARG A 909 33.65 5.29 22.17
C ARG A 909 34.71 4.79 23.13
N LEU A 910 34.82 3.47 23.30
CA LEU A 910 35.83 2.86 24.15
C LEU A 910 36.63 1.77 23.42
N SER A 911 37.93 1.71 23.71
CA SER A 911 38.83 0.67 23.23
C SER A 911 38.51 -0.70 23.85
N LEU A 912 39.19 -1.74 23.36
CA LEU A 912 39.12 -3.10 23.94
C LEU A 912 39.51 -3.12 25.44
N GLN A 913 40.42 -2.23 25.85
CA GLN A 913 40.84 -2.03 27.24
C GLN A 913 39.95 -1.06 28.01
N HIS A 914 38.77 -0.72 27.47
CA HIS A 914 37.80 0.21 28.05
C HIS A 914 38.36 1.63 28.31
N GLN A 915 39.35 2.05 27.52
CA GLN A 915 39.86 3.42 27.55
C GLN A 915 39.05 4.30 26.58
N PRO A 916 38.73 5.55 26.94
CA PRO A 916 38.10 6.51 26.03
C PRO A 916 38.87 6.65 24.71
N ILE A 917 38.14 6.67 23.60
CA ILE A 917 38.68 6.95 22.27
C ILE A 917 38.13 8.30 21.82
N ASP A 918 39.04 9.23 21.53
CA ASP A 918 38.71 10.56 21.02
C ASP A 918 38.72 10.63 19.48
N PRO A 919 37.90 11.51 18.89
CA PRO A 919 36.82 12.26 19.55
C PRO A 919 35.59 11.37 19.82
N PRO A 920 34.81 11.64 20.88
CA PRO A 920 33.46 11.11 21.00
C PRO A 920 32.56 11.71 19.89
N ILE A 921 31.46 11.04 19.57
CA ILE A 921 30.55 11.50 18.51
C ILE A 921 29.52 12.44 19.13
N LEU A 922 29.52 13.72 18.73
CA LEU A 922 28.45 14.65 19.10
C LEU A 922 27.13 14.20 18.45
N LEU A 923 26.03 14.18 19.21
CA LEU A 923 24.77 13.59 18.75
C LEU A 923 24.26 14.24 17.45
N ARG A 924 24.28 15.57 17.34
CA ARG A 924 23.88 16.28 16.11
C ARG A 924 24.71 15.92 14.87
N ASP A 925 25.95 15.46 15.06
CA ASP A 925 26.84 15.04 13.99
C ASP A 925 26.63 13.57 13.59
N GLY A 926 25.82 12.82 14.35
CA GLY A 926 25.46 11.43 14.04
C GLY A 926 24.17 11.28 13.23
N PHE A 927 23.27 12.27 13.25
CA PHE A 927 21.93 12.10 12.68
C PHE A 927 21.94 11.78 11.17
N PHE A 928 21.53 10.56 10.80
CA PHE A 928 21.53 10.03 9.43
C PHE A 928 22.87 10.14 8.67
N LYS A 929 24.00 10.16 9.40
CA LYS A 929 25.37 10.22 8.84
C LYS A 929 26.13 8.94 9.19
N VAL A 930 25.72 7.82 8.58
CA VAL A 930 26.15 6.48 9.01
C VAL A 930 27.44 5.96 8.38
N ASP A 931 28.08 6.70 7.47
CA ASP A 931 29.41 6.33 6.90
C ASP A 931 30.44 6.07 8.01
N MET A 932 30.32 6.74 9.15
CA MET A 932 31.23 6.52 10.29
C MET A 932 31.19 5.07 10.79
N ILE A 933 30.06 4.38 10.71
CA ILE A 933 29.92 2.98 11.16
C ILE A 933 30.70 1.99 10.28
N LEU A 934 31.03 2.39 9.04
CA LEU A 934 31.82 1.57 8.12
C LEU A 934 33.32 1.51 8.49
N GLN A 935 33.76 2.37 9.42
CA GLN A 935 35.14 2.35 9.88
C GLN A 935 35.39 1.10 10.76
N PRO A 936 36.55 0.43 10.61
CA PRO A 936 36.87 -0.75 11.39
C PRO A 936 36.75 -0.51 12.90
N GLY A 937 36.05 -1.40 13.60
CA GLY A 937 35.92 -1.37 15.05
C GLY A 937 34.84 -0.43 15.61
N MET A 938 34.15 0.37 14.79
CA MET A 938 33.18 1.35 15.30
C MET A 938 31.98 0.73 16.03
N VAL A 939 31.45 -0.39 15.53
CA VAL A 939 30.36 -1.13 16.20
C VAL A 939 30.81 -1.55 17.60
N ASP A 940 32.03 -2.09 17.71
CA ASP A 940 32.64 -2.52 18.96
C ASP A 940 32.91 -1.35 19.92
N GLU A 941 33.48 -0.26 19.42
CA GLU A 941 33.82 0.92 20.22
C GLU A 941 32.59 1.61 20.80
N ILE A 942 31.55 1.79 19.98
CA ILE A 942 30.28 2.36 20.42
C ILE A 942 29.59 1.40 21.37
N SER A 943 29.55 0.08 21.08
CA SER A 943 28.94 -0.91 21.99
C SER A 943 29.58 -0.86 23.38
N ARG A 944 30.93 -0.83 23.47
CA ARG A 944 31.64 -0.70 24.74
C ARG A 944 31.35 0.64 25.42
N GLY A 945 31.29 1.73 24.65
CA GLY A 945 30.89 3.04 25.14
C GLY A 945 29.49 3.05 25.76
N LEU A 946 28.50 2.50 25.06
CA LEU A 946 27.12 2.44 25.52
C LEU A 946 26.98 1.65 26.83
N VAL A 947 27.66 0.51 26.96
CA VAL A 947 27.52 -0.33 28.16
C VAL A 947 28.35 0.18 29.36
N ALA A 948 29.44 0.93 29.14
CA ALA A 948 30.36 1.29 30.23
C ALA A 948 30.29 2.76 30.68
N THR A 949 29.48 3.59 30.02
CA THR A 949 29.30 5.00 30.39
C THR A 949 27.90 5.28 30.93
N PRO A 950 27.72 6.27 31.82
CA PRO A 950 26.40 6.59 32.37
C PRO A 950 25.50 7.26 31.34
N MET A 951 24.21 6.94 31.40
CA MET A 951 23.16 7.79 30.82
C MET A 951 22.93 9.06 31.66
N GLU A 952 22.18 10.02 31.13
CA GLU A 952 21.60 11.07 31.98
C GLU A 952 20.52 10.47 32.90
N THR A 953 20.26 11.11 34.03
CA THR A 953 19.21 10.71 34.97
C THR A 953 17.85 10.98 34.35
N LEU A 954 16.86 10.11 34.62
CA LEU A 954 15.49 10.43 34.27
C LEU A 954 14.95 11.52 35.21
N ASP A 955 14.92 12.75 34.73
CA ASP A 955 14.36 13.89 35.43
C ASP A 955 13.78 14.89 34.42
N GLN A 956 13.43 16.09 34.86
CA GLN A 956 12.94 17.10 33.94
C GLN A 956 13.99 17.59 32.94
N PHE A 957 15.29 17.36 33.11
CA PHE A 957 16.31 17.92 32.23
C PHE A 957 16.46 17.13 30.93
N VAL A 958 16.73 17.85 29.84
CA VAL A 958 16.90 17.28 28.49
C VAL A 958 17.99 18.05 27.74
N THR A 959 18.91 17.33 27.11
CA THR A 959 20.07 17.95 26.45
C THR A 959 19.71 18.88 25.29
N GLY A 960 20.49 19.95 25.13
CA GLY A 960 20.43 20.91 24.03
C GLY A 960 20.58 20.29 22.64
N GLU A 961 21.22 19.12 22.55
CA GLU A 961 21.36 18.40 21.28
C GLU A 961 20.00 18.00 20.67
N VAL A 962 18.95 17.86 21.48
CA VAL A 962 17.59 17.55 21.00
C VAL A 962 16.55 18.62 21.31
N THR A 963 16.82 19.57 22.22
CA THR A 963 15.92 20.71 22.47
C THR A 963 16.24 21.94 21.62
N ASN A 964 17.45 22.03 21.05
CA ASN A 964 17.83 23.13 20.14
C ASN A 964 18.38 22.62 18.80
N HIS A 965 19.06 21.48 18.78
CA HIS A 965 19.84 21.03 17.62
C HIS A 965 19.32 19.75 16.94
N LEU A 966 18.07 19.35 17.21
CA LEU A 966 17.49 18.15 16.57
C LEU A 966 17.50 18.31 15.05
N PHE A 967 18.17 17.38 14.37
CA PHE A 967 18.35 17.34 12.91
C PHE A 967 18.96 18.60 12.27
N GLU A 968 19.62 19.44 13.07
CA GLU A 968 20.24 20.71 12.65
C GLU A 968 21.12 20.54 11.40
N ASP A 969 20.94 21.44 10.43
CA ASP A 969 21.94 21.69 9.39
C ASP A 969 22.79 22.88 9.82
N ARG A 970 24.05 22.62 10.18
CA ARG A 970 25.00 23.64 10.66
C ARG A 970 25.28 24.75 9.66
N ARG A 971 24.93 24.55 8.37
CA ARG A 971 25.07 25.57 7.33
C ARG A 971 23.92 26.59 7.34
N VAL A 972 22.83 26.27 8.03
CA VAL A 972 21.62 27.10 8.11
C VAL A 972 21.40 27.50 9.57
N PRO A 973 21.56 28.79 9.91
CA PRO A 973 21.34 29.27 11.28
C PRO A 973 19.96 28.90 11.81
N PHE A 974 19.90 28.49 13.09
CA PHE A 974 18.65 28.16 13.81
C PHE A 974 17.78 27.11 13.10
N SER A 975 18.39 26.21 12.32
CA SER A 975 17.65 25.23 11.54
C SER A 975 17.15 24.04 12.34
N GLY A 976 17.73 23.80 13.53
CA GLY A 976 17.33 22.76 14.48
C GLY A 976 15.91 22.92 15.02
N ILE A 977 15.43 21.86 15.68
CA ILE A 977 14.06 21.74 16.21
C ILE A 977 14.13 21.31 17.67
N ASP A 978 13.07 21.61 18.44
CA ASP A 978 12.93 21.20 19.83
C ASP A 978 12.08 19.93 19.98
N LEU A 979 12.70 18.79 20.27
CA LEU A 979 12.03 17.50 20.48
C LEU A 979 11.02 17.52 21.63
N VAL A 980 11.30 18.25 22.71
CA VAL A 980 10.40 18.32 23.88
C VAL A 980 9.17 19.16 23.54
N ALA A 981 9.34 20.26 22.82
CA ALA A 981 8.21 21.03 22.30
C ALA A 981 7.34 20.17 21.36
N LEU A 982 7.96 19.36 20.49
CA LEU A 982 7.23 18.40 19.65
C LEU A 982 6.49 17.34 20.48
N ASN A 983 7.06 16.83 21.57
CA ASN A 983 6.39 15.85 22.45
C ASN A 983 5.13 16.44 23.09
N ILE A 984 5.21 17.66 23.60
CA ILE A 984 4.08 18.36 24.23
C ILE A 984 3.00 18.62 23.18
N GLN A 985 3.38 19.16 22.02
CA GLN A 985 2.44 19.43 20.93
C GLN A 985 1.80 18.14 20.41
N ARG A 986 2.54 17.02 20.33
CA ARG A 986 2.02 15.70 19.96
C ARG A 986 1.02 15.17 20.99
N GLY A 987 1.25 15.41 22.29
CA GLY A 987 0.29 15.11 23.34
C GLY A 987 -1.05 15.82 23.14
N ARG A 988 -1.00 17.12 22.80
CA ARG A 988 -2.19 17.92 22.50
C ARG A 988 -2.88 17.46 21.20
N ASP A 989 -2.11 17.13 20.17
CA ASP A 989 -2.60 16.57 18.89
C ASP A 989 -3.33 15.23 19.06
N HIS A 990 -2.86 14.37 19.96
CA HIS A 990 -3.47 13.08 20.27
C HIS A 990 -4.64 13.18 21.27
N GLY A 991 -5.00 14.40 21.68
CA GLY A 991 -6.09 14.62 22.64
C GLY A 991 -5.82 13.94 23.98
N ILE A 992 -4.57 13.95 24.46
CA ILE A 992 -4.21 13.33 25.74
C ILE A 992 -4.76 14.19 26.90
N PRO A 993 -5.56 13.62 27.83
CA PRO A 993 -5.96 14.29 29.06
C PRO A 993 -4.81 14.86 29.88
N SER A 994 -5.15 15.75 30.83
CA SER A 994 -4.16 16.32 31.75
C SER A 994 -3.43 15.25 32.57
N TYR A 995 -2.21 15.56 32.98
CA TYR A 995 -1.43 14.77 33.95
C TYR A 995 -2.26 14.41 35.20
N ASN A 996 -3.07 15.32 35.71
CA ASN A 996 -3.86 15.12 36.92
C ASN A 996 -4.99 14.08 36.74
N ASN A 997 -5.47 13.86 35.51
CA ASN A 997 -6.41 12.77 35.20
C ASN A 997 -5.71 11.40 35.30
N TYR A 998 -4.46 11.29 34.83
CA TYR A 998 -3.69 10.05 34.91
C TYR A 998 -3.22 9.73 36.32
N ARG A 999 -2.89 10.75 37.13
CA ARG A 999 -2.66 10.55 38.57
C ARG A 999 -3.84 9.83 39.22
N ALA A 1000 -5.07 10.31 38.97
CA ALA A 1000 -6.27 9.70 39.51
C ALA A 1000 -6.49 8.25 39.00
N LEU A 1001 -6.29 8.01 37.70
CA LEU A 1001 -6.35 6.65 37.13
C LEU A 1001 -5.33 5.70 37.77
N CYS A 1002 -4.14 6.21 38.07
CA CYS A 1002 -3.06 5.47 38.72
C CYS A 1002 -3.15 5.45 40.25
N ASN A 1003 -4.34 5.71 40.82
CA ASN A 1003 -4.64 5.70 42.26
C ASN A 1003 -3.81 6.69 43.09
N LEU A 1004 -3.31 7.76 42.47
CA LEU A 1004 -2.72 8.90 43.18
C LEU A 1004 -3.82 9.94 43.48
N LYS A 1005 -3.59 10.75 44.52
CA LYS A 1005 -4.51 11.83 44.88
C LYS A 1005 -4.53 12.86 43.74
N ARG A 1006 -5.71 13.12 43.17
CA ARG A 1006 -5.90 14.24 42.23
C ARG A 1006 -5.57 15.56 42.95
N ALA A 1007 -4.65 16.35 42.39
CA ALA A 1007 -4.30 17.66 42.94
C ALA A 1007 -5.45 18.65 42.76
N GLN A 1008 -5.77 19.40 43.82
CA GLN A 1008 -6.66 20.56 43.74
C GLN A 1008 -5.87 21.86 43.85
N THR A 1009 -4.73 21.82 44.56
CA THR A 1009 -3.78 22.92 44.64
C THR A 1009 -2.38 22.47 44.18
N TRP A 1010 -1.49 23.42 43.96
CA TRP A 1010 -0.09 23.14 43.59
C TRP A 1010 0.65 22.34 44.67
N GLU A 1011 0.30 22.53 45.94
CA GLU A 1011 0.92 21.87 47.08
C GLU A 1011 0.57 20.38 47.16
N ASP A 1012 -0.57 19.96 46.59
CA ASP A 1012 -0.95 18.55 46.46
C ASP A 1012 0.00 17.74 45.56
N LEU A 1013 0.89 18.41 44.82
CA LEU A 1013 1.91 17.78 43.99
C LEU A 1013 3.22 17.48 44.75
N ASN A 1014 3.42 18.04 45.96
CA ASN A 1014 4.71 17.98 46.67
C ASN A 1014 5.22 16.57 46.96
N ARG A 1015 4.30 15.60 47.08
CA ARG A 1015 4.65 14.20 47.35
C ARG A 1015 5.39 13.59 46.17
N GLU A 1016 4.92 13.81 44.94
CA GLU A 1016 5.51 13.23 43.74
C GLU A 1016 6.52 14.18 43.07
N ILE A 1017 6.26 15.50 43.02
CA ILE A 1017 7.08 16.47 42.27
C ILE A 1017 7.91 17.38 43.21
N PRO A 1018 9.18 17.70 42.89
CA PRO A 1018 10.00 18.60 43.71
C PRO A 1018 9.45 20.03 43.84
N PRO A 1019 9.53 20.68 45.02
CA PRO A 1019 8.99 22.03 45.24
C PRO A 1019 9.48 23.09 44.25
N GLU A 1020 10.75 23.00 43.84
CA GLU A 1020 11.37 23.86 42.83
C GLU A 1020 10.76 23.65 41.43
N VAL A 1021 10.38 22.41 41.09
CA VAL A 1021 9.70 22.10 39.83
C VAL A 1021 8.23 22.55 39.90
N ILE A 1022 7.55 22.35 41.04
CA ILE A 1022 6.18 22.85 41.27
C ILE A 1022 6.13 24.37 41.12
N THR A 1023 7.15 25.07 41.61
CA THR A 1023 7.25 26.53 41.45
C THR A 1023 7.35 26.93 39.97
N ARG A 1024 8.09 26.18 39.15
CA ARG A 1024 8.18 26.43 37.70
C ARG A 1024 6.88 26.07 36.99
N LEU A 1025 6.24 24.94 37.33
CA LEU A 1025 4.93 24.55 36.80
C LEU A 1025 3.85 25.59 37.11
N ARG A 1026 3.80 26.11 38.35
CA ARG A 1026 2.88 27.18 38.78
C ARG A 1026 3.10 28.48 38.01
N ARG A 1027 4.33 28.78 37.61
CA ARG A 1027 4.64 29.99 36.84
C ARG A 1027 4.14 29.93 35.40
N ILE A 1028 4.05 28.72 34.82
CA ILE A 1028 3.73 28.55 33.40
C ILE A 1028 2.31 28.08 33.16
N TYR A 1029 1.81 27.11 33.92
CA TYR A 1029 0.43 26.64 33.82
C TYR A 1029 -0.47 27.42 34.78
N ALA A 1030 -1.67 27.78 34.31
CA ALA A 1030 -2.60 28.55 35.12
C ALA A 1030 -3.30 27.70 36.20
N ASN A 1031 -3.48 26.41 35.95
CA ASN A 1031 -4.05 25.45 36.90
C ASN A 1031 -3.32 24.10 36.86
N VAL A 1032 -3.41 23.31 37.95
CA VAL A 1032 -2.87 21.94 38.03
C VAL A 1032 -3.52 20.99 37.02
N ASP A 1033 -4.77 21.24 36.65
CA ASP A 1033 -5.51 20.49 35.63
C ASP A 1033 -5.08 20.83 34.18
N ASP A 1034 -4.19 21.81 34.00
CA ASP A 1034 -3.69 22.17 32.67
C ASP A 1034 -2.39 21.44 32.29
N ILE A 1035 -1.72 20.82 33.25
CA ILE A 1035 -0.40 20.21 33.05
C ILE A 1035 -0.50 19.09 32.02
N ASP A 1036 0.22 19.22 30.91
CA ASP A 1036 0.31 18.18 29.89
C ASP A 1036 0.99 16.91 30.46
N LEU A 1037 0.57 15.72 30.03
CA LEU A 1037 1.04 14.45 30.61
C LEU A 1037 2.56 14.27 30.57
N PHE A 1038 3.21 14.62 29.44
CA PHE A 1038 4.66 14.48 29.29
C PHE A 1038 5.46 15.29 30.34
N PRO A 1039 5.35 16.63 30.41
CA PRO A 1039 6.10 17.42 31.39
C PRO A 1039 5.70 17.09 32.83
N GLY A 1040 4.43 16.76 33.09
CA GLY A 1040 3.98 16.35 34.43
C GLY A 1040 4.62 15.06 34.91
N GLY A 1041 4.57 14.00 34.09
CA GLY A 1041 5.13 12.70 34.44
C GLY A 1041 6.67 12.69 34.51
N MET A 1042 7.35 13.45 33.65
CA MET A 1042 8.81 13.63 33.71
C MET A 1042 9.28 14.38 34.97
N SER A 1043 8.40 15.15 35.60
CA SER A 1043 8.69 15.93 36.81
C SER A 1043 8.51 15.15 38.11
N GLU A 1044 8.00 13.92 38.04
CA GLU A 1044 7.83 13.07 39.22
C GLU A 1044 9.15 12.49 39.72
N ARG A 1045 9.27 12.33 41.04
CA ARG A 1045 10.37 11.57 41.64
C ARG A 1045 10.28 10.11 41.22
N PRO A 1046 11.41 9.49 40.83
CA PRO A 1046 11.45 8.07 40.52
C PRO A 1046 10.96 7.20 41.67
N LEU A 1047 10.31 6.09 41.34
CA LEU A 1047 10.06 5.02 42.31
C LEU A 1047 11.39 4.50 42.87
N GLN A 1048 11.39 4.06 44.13
CA GLN A 1048 12.59 3.51 44.75
C GLN A 1048 13.10 2.29 43.95
N GLY A 1049 14.30 2.41 43.39
CA GLY A 1049 14.92 1.37 42.56
C GLY A 1049 14.36 1.26 41.13
N GLY A 1050 13.55 2.22 40.69
CA GLY A 1050 13.11 2.40 39.31
C GLY A 1050 13.60 3.73 38.73
N LEU A 1051 13.34 3.96 37.44
CA LEU A 1051 13.68 5.20 36.74
C LEU A 1051 12.52 6.20 36.71
N VAL A 1052 11.29 5.71 36.56
CA VAL A 1052 10.12 6.56 36.34
C VAL A 1052 9.36 6.82 37.65
N GLY A 1053 8.65 7.96 37.70
CA GLY A 1053 7.69 8.24 38.75
C GLY A 1053 6.43 7.36 38.70
N PRO A 1054 5.58 7.41 39.74
CA PRO A 1054 4.44 6.52 39.89
C PRO A 1054 3.43 6.56 38.73
N THR A 1055 3.20 7.72 38.09
CA THR A 1055 2.23 7.83 36.99
C THR A 1055 2.74 7.14 35.73
N PHE A 1056 3.99 7.41 35.33
CA PHE A 1056 4.60 6.71 34.19
C PHE A 1056 4.87 5.24 34.48
N ALA A 1057 5.24 4.88 35.71
CA ALA A 1057 5.35 3.48 36.12
C ALA A 1057 4.04 2.71 35.89
N CYS A 1058 2.92 3.31 36.30
CA CYS A 1058 1.58 2.75 36.10
C CYS A 1058 1.24 2.55 34.61
N ILE A 1059 1.40 3.58 33.78
CA ILE A 1059 1.08 3.51 32.34
C ILE A 1059 1.97 2.48 31.62
N ILE A 1060 3.28 2.52 31.85
CA ILE A 1060 4.24 1.59 31.25
C ILE A 1060 3.96 0.16 31.72
N ALA A 1061 3.73 -0.05 33.02
CA ALA A 1061 3.46 -1.39 33.55
C ALA A 1061 2.14 -1.98 33.02
N ILE A 1062 1.09 -1.16 32.87
CA ILE A 1062 -0.16 -1.57 32.23
C ILE A 1062 0.10 -2.03 30.80
N GLN A 1063 0.85 -1.25 30.01
CA GLN A 1063 1.15 -1.61 28.62
C GLN A 1063 1.91 -2.95 28.55
N PHE A 1064 3.05 -3.07 29.25
CA PHE A 1064 3.84 -4.31 29.21
C PHE A 1064 3.07 -5.52 29.77
N ARG A 1065 2.18 -5.32 30.76
CA ARG A 1065 1.32 -6.40 31.24
C ARG A 1065 0.41 -6.93 30.11
N GLN A 1066 -0.16 -6.04 29.31
CA GLN A 1066 -0.99 -6.41 28.16
C GLN A 1066 -0.16 -7.07 27.06
N LEU A 1067 1.05 -6.57 26.79
CA LEU A 1067 1.95 -7.17 25.79
C LEU A 1067 2.32 -8.62 26.11
N ARG A 1068 2.48 -8.97 27.40
CA ARG A 1068 2.68 -10.36 27.83
C ARG A 1068 1.38 -11.16 27.81
N LYS A 1069 0.31 -10.61 28.39
CA LYS A 1069 -0.95 -11.33 28.64
C LYS A 1069 -1.77 -11.58 27.38
N CYS A 1070 -1.66 -10.70 26.38
CA CYS A 1070 -2.46 -10.73 25.16
C CYS A 1070 -1.73 -11.32 23.96
N ASP A 1071 -0.50 -11.77 24.14
CA ASP A 1071 0.31 -12.36 23.09
C ASP A 1071 0.25 -13.89 23.12
N ARG A 1072 -0.44 -14.49 22.15
CA ARG A 1072 -0.56 -15.94 22.00
C ARG A 1072 0.80 -16.63 21.84
N PHE A 1073 1.78 -15.93 21.29
CA PHE A 1073 3.09 -16.47 21.01
C PHE A 1073 4.14 -16.06 22.07
N TRP A 1074 3.71 -15.48 23.21
CA TRP A 1074 4.59 -15.16 24.33
C TRP A 1074 5.53 -16.33 24.62
N TYR A 1075 6.83 -16.08 24.73
CA TYR A 1075 7.81 -17.16 24.65
C TYR A 1075 7.66 -18.23 25.76
N GLU A 1076 7.09 -17.90 26.93
CA GLU A 1076 6.84 -18.87 28.00
C GLU A 1076 5.46 -19.56 27.93
N ASN A 1077 4.67 -19.36 26.87
CA ASN A 1077 3.31 -19.90 26.77
C ASN A 1077 3.29 -21.44 26.84
N ASN A 1078 2.21 -22.01 27.39
CA ASN A 1078 2.02 -23.45 27.59
C ASN A 1078 1.21 -24.15 26.48
N ASP A 1079 0.83 -23.44 25.42
CA ASP A 1079 0.09 -24.00 24.29
C ASP A 1079 0.87 -25.18 23.66
N PRO A 1080 0.30 -26.40 23.56
CA PRO A 1080 1.00 -27.57 23.05
C PRO A 1080 1.58 -27.43 21.64
N ILE A 1081 0.97 -26.60 20.80
CA ILE A 1081 1.41 -26.34 19.42
C ILE A 1081 2.54 -25.32 19.44
N LEU A 1082 2.45 -24.28 20.26
CA LEU A 1082 3.32 -23.09 20.19
C LEU A 1082 4.48 -23.09 21.19
N LYS A 1083 4.40 -23.89 22.25
CA LYS A 1083 5.36 -23.85 23.34
C LYS A 1083 6.76 -24.22 22.87
N PHE A 1084 7.76 -23.56 23.44
CA PHE A 1084 9.11 -24.11 23.48
C PHE A 1084 9.12 -25.32 24.45
N SER A 1085 9.99 -26.29 24.22
CA SER A 1085 10.22 -27.35 25.22
C SER A 1085 10.83 -26.75 26.49
N GLU A 1086 10.72 -27.43 27.64
CA GLU A 1086 11.32 -26.93 28.87
C GLU A 1086 12.85 -26.78 28.75
N ALA A 1087 13.50 -27.66 27.98
CA ALA A 1087 14.92 -27.55 27.65
C ALA A 1087 15.21 -26.28 26.85
N GLN A 1088 14.43 -26.01 25.79
CA GLN A 1088 14.57 -24.79 24.99
C GLN A 1088 14.34 -23.52 25.83
N LEU A 1089 13.33 -23.52 26.72
CA LEU A 1089 13.09 -22.41 27.65
C LEU A 1089 14.24 -22.22 28.63
N ALA A 1090 14.82 -23.30 29.15
CA ALA A 1090 15.98 -23.24 30.02
C ALA A 1090 17.17 -22.60 29.31
N GLU A 1091 17.36 -22.88 28.01
CA GLU A 1091 18.41 -22.24 27.21
C GLU A 1091 18.15 -20.74 26.97
N ILE A 1092 16.91 -20.35 26.62
CA ILE A 1092 16.55 -18.93 26.42
C ILE A 1092 16.73 -18.12 27.72
N ARG A 1093 16.35 -18.68 28.88
CA ARG A 1093 16.43 -18.02 30.20
C ARG A 1093 17.86 -17.75 30.69
N LYS A 1094 18.89 -18.32 30.04
CA LYS A 1094 20.30 -18.04 30.36
C LYS A 1094 20.80 -16.74 29.74
N ILE A 1095 20.14 -16.26 28.69
CA ILE A 1095 20.66 -15.21 27.83
C ILE A 1095 20.48 -13.84 28.49
N THR A 1096 21.54 -13.03 28.43
CA THR A 1096 21.54 -11.63 28.84
C THR A 1096 21.91 -10.74 27.66
N LEU A 1097 21.57 -9.45 27.73
CA LEU A 1097 22.01 -8.47 26.74
C LEU A 1097 23.55 -8.42 26.63
N ALA A 1098 24.26 -8.57 27.75
CA ALA A 1098 25.72 -8.63 27.74
C ALA A 1098 26.24 -9.80 26.88
N LYS A 1099 25.59 -10.97 26.94
CA LYS A 1099 25.95 -12.11 26.10
C LYS A 1099 25.64 -11.84 24.63
N VAL A 1100 24.47 -11.29 24.31
CA VAL A 1100 24.12 -10.91 22.92
C VAL A 1100 25.15 -9.94 22.35
N ILE A 1101 25.58 -8.94 23.12
CA ILE A 1101 26.64 -8.03 22.70
C ILE A 1101 27.93 -8.82 22.43
N CYS A 1102 28.44 -9.59 23.40
CA CYS A 1102 29.67 -10.38 23.26
C CYS A 1102 29.71 -11.27 22.01
N GLU A 1103 28.64 -12.01 21.74
CA GLU A 1103 28.56 -12.91 20.59
C GLU A 1103 28.61 -12.17 19.24
N ASN A 1104 28.25 -10.89 19.25
CA ASN A 1104 28.07 -10.08 18.05
C ASN A 1104 29.10 -8.95 17.89
N LEU A 1105 30.06 -8.83 18.82
CA LEU A 1105 31.27 -8.01 18.65
C LEU A 1105 32.29 -8.68 17.75
N ASP A 1106 33.11 -7.87 17.08
CA ASP A 1106 34.27 -8.35 16.32
C ASP A 1106 35.37 -8.86 17.27
N PHE A 1107 35.59 -8.13 18.37
CA PHE A 1107 36.57 -8.47 19.41
C PHE A 1107 35.90 -8.44 20.80
N PRO A 1108 35.29 -9.55 21.25
CA PRO A 1108 34.44 -9.57 22.45
C PRO A 1108 35.11 -9.08 23.74
N GLY A 1109 36.39 -9.42 23.98
CA GLY A 1109 37.11 -8.99 25.17
C GLY A 1109 36.40 -9.33 26.48
N GLU A 1110 36.26 -8.33 27.35
CA GLU A 1110 35.52 -8.42 28.62
C GLU A 1110 34.31 -7.49 28.61
N ILE A 1111 33.27 -7.86 29.36
CA ILE A 1111 32.07 -7.04 29.57
C ILE A 1111 31.55 -7.25 30.99
N GLN A 1112 30.86 -6.26 31.56
CA GLN A 1112 30.16 -6.47 32.82
C GLN A 1112 28.95 -7.40 32.66
N ARG A 1113 28.59 -8.12 33.73
CA ARG A 1113 27.55 -9.17 33.69
C ARG A 1113 26.17 -8.62 33.30
N ALA A 1114 25.79 -7.47 33.84
CA ALA A 1114 24.54 -6.78 33.53
C ALA A 1114 24.85 -5.56 32.65
N ALA A 1115 24.49 -5.61 31.37
CA ALA A 1115 24.83 -4.57 30.40
C ALA A 1115 24.20 -3.20 30.74
N PHE A 1116 22.98 -3.20 31.27
CA PHE A 1116 22.24 -2.00 31.68
C PHE A 1116 22.79 -1.31 32.93
N ASP A 1117 23.61 -2.01 33.72
CA ASP A 1117 24.19 -1.47 34.94
C ASP A 1117 25.65 -1.06 34.64
N LEU A 1118 26.13 0.02 35.26
CA LEU A 1118 27.51 0.45 35.16
C LEU A 1118 28.46 -0.63 35.70
N PRO A 1119 29.69 -0.71 35.16
CA PRO A 1119 30.70 -1.63 35.66
C PRO A 1119 31.09 -1.28 37.10
N SER A 1120 31.24 -2.30 37.94
CA SER A 1120 31.68 -2.17 39.33
C SER A 1120 32.50 -3.39 39.71
N ASN A 1121 33.68 -3.20 40.32
CA ASN A 1121 34.58 -4.31 40.69
C ASN A 1121 33.93 -5.38 41.57
N PHE A 1122 32.87 -5.02 42.32
CA PHE A 1122 32.19 -5.93 43.24
C PHE A 1122 30.76 -6.27 42.80
N LEU A 1123 29.96 -5.26 42.44
CA LEU A 1123 28.52 -5.47 42.18
C LEU A 1123 28.23 -5.91 40.74
N ASN A 1124 29.05 -5.49 39.78
CA ASN A 1124 28.87 -5.79 38.36
C ASN A 1124 30.24 -5.86 37.67
N PRO A 1125 31.09 -6.84 38.04
CA PRO A 1125 32.46 -6.90 37.56
C PRO A 1125 32.47 -7.20 36.06
N ARG A 1126 33.47 -6.66 35.37
CA ARG A 1126 33.81 -7.10 34.02
C ARG A 1126 34.34 -8.52 34.10
N VAL A 1127 33.85 -9.37 33.20
CA VAL A 1127 34.26 -10.76 33.07
C VAL A 1127 34.54 -11.04 31.59
N SER A 1128 35.37 -12.05 31.32
CA SER A 1128 35.56 -12.53 29.95
C SER A 1128 34.23 -12.90 29.31
N CYS A 1129 33.99 -12.44 28.08
CA CYS A 1129 32.79 -12.80 27.31
C CYS A 1129 32.56 -14.31 27.19
N GLN A 1130 33.63 -15.11 27.23
CA GLN A 1130 33.56 -16.58 27.18
C GLN A 1130 32.99 -17.20 28.46
N SER A 1131 33.06 -16.49 29.60
CA SER A 1131 32.53 -16.97 30.87
C SER A 1131 31.01 -16.75 31.02
N LEU A 1132 30.42 -15.91 30.17
CA LEU A 1132 28.98 -15.66 30.19
C LEU A 1132 28.22 -16.86 29.58
N PRO A 1133 27.09 -17.28 30.19
CA PRO A 1133 26.30 -18.41 29.70
C PRO A 1133 25.92 -18.24 28.23
N GLN A 1134 26.07 -19.30 27.44
CA GLN A 1134 25.66 -19.35 26.04
C GLN A 1134 24.41 -20.21 25.86
N ILE A 1135 23.62 -19.90 24.83
CA ILE A 1135 22.49 -20.73 24.42
C ILE A 1135 23.01 -22.01 23.78
N ASP A 1136 22.60 -23.18 24.28
CA ASP A 1136 22.91 -24.46 23.63
C ASP A 1136 21.82 -24.81 22.62
N LEU A 1137 22.12 -24.62 21.33
CA LEU A 1137 21.17 -24.90 20.25
C LEU A 1137 20.92 -26.40 20.04
N ASN A 1138 21.64 -27.31 20.70
CA ASN A 1138 21.30 -28.73 20.68
C ASN A 1138 19.90 -29.01 21.25
N ALA A 1139 19.34 -28.12 22.08
CA ALA A 1139 17.95 -28.22 22.54
C ALA A 1139 16.90 -28.08 21.42
N TRP A 1140 17.31 -27.64 20.21
CA TRP A 1140 16.48 -27.59 19.00
C TRP A 1140 16.76 -28.72 18.02
N ARG A 1141 17.66 -29.66 18.34
CA ARG A 1141 17.96 -30.80 17.47
C ARG A 1141 16.73 -31.68 17.28
N GLU A 1142 16.40 -31.97 16.03
CA GLU A 1142 15.38 -32.97 15.67
C GLU A 1142 16.05 -34.32 15.43
N ASN A 1143 15.47 -35.39 15.99
CA ASN A 1143 15.89 -36.75 15.66
C ASN A 1143 15.20 -37.16 14.36
N ILE A 1144 15.98 -37.38 13.32
CA ILE A 1144 15.50 -37.86 12.03
C ILE A 1144 15.60 -39.37 12.01
N ASP A 1145 14.49 -40.08 11.80
CA ASP A 1145 14.49 -41.51 11.49
C ASP A 1145 14.55 -41.76 9.97
N SER A 1146 14.15 -40.76 9.18
CA SER A 1146 14.16 -40.78 7.72
C SER A 1146 14.21 -39.37 7.11
N CYS A 1147 14.97 -39.19 6.03
CA CYS A 1147 15.07 -37.97 5.25
C CYS A 1147 14.12 -38.01 4.04
N GLN A 1148 13.65 -36.86 3.56
CA GLN A 1148 12.75 -36.78 2.41
C GLN A 1148 13.44 -36.12 1.21
N ALA A 1149 13.39 -36.76 0.03
CA ALA A 1149 14.00 -36.29 -1.21
C ALA A 1149 13.09 -36.58 -2.41
N ASP A 1150 12.63 -35.54 -3.13
CA ASP A 1150 11.74 -35.64 -4.30
C ASP A 1150 10.55 -36.61 -4.12
N GLY A 1151 9.86 -36.49 -2.97
CA GLY A 1151 8.71 -37.34 -2.62
C GLY A 1151 9.07 -38.73 -2.08
N LYS A 1152 10.35 -39.13 -2.04
CA LYS A 1152 10.82 -40.40 -1.46
C LYS A 1152 11.30 -40.20 -0.02
N ASN A 1153 10.88 -41.10 0.88
CA ASN A 1153 11.42 -41.20 2.23
C ASN A 1153 12.58 -42.20 2.25
N ILE A 1154 13.75 -41.75 2.72
CA ILE A 1154 15.00 -42.51 2.80
C ILE A 1154 15.35 -42.68 4.27
N ARG A 1155 15.46 -43.91 4.78
CA ARG A 1155 15.77 -44.11 6.20
C ARG A 1155 17.22 -43.75 6.49
N VAL A 1156 17.50 -43.35 7.72
CA VAL A 1156 18.89 -43.09 8.14
C VAL A 1156 19.76 -44.34 7.95
N GLY A 1157 20.84 -44.20 7.19
CA GLY A 1157 21.75 -45.27 6.78
C GLY A 1157 21.48 -45.81 5.37
N GLU A 1158 20.37 -45.41 4.73
CA GLU A 1158 20.02 -45.82 3.38
C GLU A 1158 20.33 -44.73 2.35
N SER A 1159 20.63 -45.14 1.13
CA SER A 1159 20.71 -44.27 -0.04
C SER A 1159 19.56 -44.56 -0.99
N ALA A 1160 19.02 -43.52 -1.61
CA ALA A 1160 18.08 -43.66 -2.71
C ALA A 1160 18.41 -42.66 -3.81
N PHE A 1161 17.95 -42.95 -5.02
CA PHE A 1161 18.03 -42.06 -6.16
C PHE A 1161 16.69 -41.30 -6.25
N PRO A 1162 16.62 -40.01 -5.85
CA PRO A 1162 15.38 -39.25 -6.01
C PRO A 1162 15.13 -39.02 -7.50
N THR A 1163 16.19 -38.70 -8.26
CA THR A 1163 16.18 -38.51 -9.70
C THR A 1163 17.20 -39.43 -10.40
N PRO A 1164 17.11 -39.64 -11.72
CA PRO A 1164 18.03 -40.50 -12.48
C PRO A 1164 19.52 -40.17 -12.31
N CYS A 1165 19.88 -38.89 -12.12
CA CYS A 1165 21.26 -38.41 -12.06
C CYS A 1165 21.68 -37.98 -10.65
N THR A 1166 20.83 -38.14 -9.64
CA THR A 1166 21.12 -37.73 -8.26
C THR A 1166 21.00 -38.93 -7.33
N SER A 1167 22.02 -39.18 -6.52
CA SER A 1167 21.95 -40.12 -5.41
C SER A 1167 21.95 -39.34 -4.10
N CYS A 1168 21.05 -39.68 -3.20
CA CYS A 1168 21.01 -39.11 -1.86
C CYS A 1168 21.14 -40.21 -0.82
N ILE A 1169 22.00 -39.99 0.17
CA ILE A 1169 22.08 -40.80 1.38
C ILE A 1169 21.48 -40.04 2.55
N CYS A 1170 20.62 -40.69 3.32
CA CYS A 1170 20.14 -40.13 4.57
C CYS A 1170 21.09 -40.53 5.69
N THR A 1171 21.79 -39.57 6.28
CA THR A 1171 22.68 -39.80 7.41
C THR A 1171 22.03 -39.31 8.70
N LYS A 1172 22.65 -39.61 9.86
CA LYS A 1172 22.24 -39.03 11.15
C LYS A 1172 22.39 -37.49 11.17
N GLU A 1173 23.09 -36.93 10.20
CA GLU A 1173 23.30 -35.50 10.00
C GLU A 1173 22.34 -34.92 8.96
N GLY A 1174 21.43 -35.71 8.37
CA GLY A 1174 20.46 -35.26 7.37
C GLY A 1174 20.69 -35.83 5.97
N LEU A 1175 20.01 -35.27 4.97
CA LEU A 1175 20.08 -35.74 3.57
C LEU A 1175 21.33 -35.20 2.87
N GLN A 1176 22.18 -36.08 2.35
CA GLN A 1176 23.35 -35.71 1.53
C GLN A 1176 23.17 -36.21 0.12
N CYS A 1177 23.09 -35.30 -0.85
CA CYS A 1177 22.88 -35.62 -2.26
C CYS A 1177 24.11 -35.31 -3.11
N ALA A 1178 24.41 -36.17 -4.07
CA ALA A 1178 25.48 -36.00 -5.03
C ALA A 1178 25.00 -36.34 -6.45
N SER A 1179 25.45 -35.54 -7.42
CA SER A 1179 25.23 -35.83 -8.83
C SER A 1179 26.13 -37.00 -9.26
N LEU A 1180 25.53 -37.97 -9.93
CA LEU A 1180 26.24 -39.13 -10.46
C LEU A 1180 26.87 -38.79 -11.80
N ARG A 1181 28.08 -39.30 -12.01
CA ARG A 1181 28.68 -39.32 -13.33
C ARG A 1181 28.11 -40.49 -14.12
N ILE A 1182 27.18 -40.21 -15.02
CA ILE A 1182 26.62 -41.22 -15.92
C ILE A 1182 27.69 -41.62 -16.94
N THR A 1183 28.04 -42.90 -16.97
CA THR A 1183 29.06 -43.46 -17.88
C THR A 1183 28.44 -44.28 -19.02
N ASP A 1184 27.19 -44.72 -18.87
CA ASP A 1184 26.41 -45.42 -19.89
C ASP A 1184 24.96 -44.88 -19.93
N CYS A 1185 24.63 -44.13 -20.98
CA CYS A 1185 23.29 -43.58 -21.17
C CYS A 1185 22.25 -44.66 -21.53
N ALA A 1186 22.66 -45.80 -22.08
CA ALA A 1186 21.75 -46.89 -22.42
C ALA A 1186 21.32 -47.65 -21.15
N GLU A 1187 22.18 -47.75 -20.15
CA GLU A 1187 21.83 -48.28 -18.83
C GLU A 1187 20.82 -47.37 -18.11
N LEU A 1188 21.07 -46.06 -18.09
CA LEU A 1188 20.16 -45.09 -17.49
C LEU A 1188 18.75 -45.13 -18.12
N ALA A 1189 18.68 -45.25 -19.45
CA ALA A 1189 17.42 -45.34 -20.19
C ALA A 1189 16.67 -46.67 -20.00
N ARG A 1190 17.32 -47.72 -19.47
CA ARG A 1190 16.66 -48.98 -19.06
C ARG A 1190 16.10 -48.90 -17.65
N GLU A 1191 16.78 -48.19 -16.75
CA GLU A 1191 16.38 -48.09 -15.35
C GLU A 1191 15.34 -46.99 -15.09
N TRP A 1192 15.31 -45.95 -15.93
CA TRP A 1192 14.45 -44.78 -15.74
C TRP A 1192 13.62 -44.47 -16.98
N ALA A 1193 12.37 -44.07 -16.76
CA ALA A 1193 11.48 -43.63 -17.83
C ALA A 1193 12.06 -42.37 -18.52
N LYS A 1194 11.93 -42.31 -19.85
CA LYS A 1194 12.43 -41.20 -20.68
C LYS A 1194 11.99 -39.82 -20.16
N ASP A 1195 10.75 -39.72 -19.68
CA ASP A 1195 10.19 -38.47 -19.16
C ASP A 1195 10.79 -38.06 -17.81
N ALA A 1196 11.31 -39.02 -17.01
CA ALA A 1196 12.01 -38.73 -15.76
C ALA A 1196 13.44 -38.27 -16.02
N ILE A 1197 14.12 -38.87 -17.01
CA ILE A 1197 15.46 -38.45 -17.47
C ILE A 1197 15.42 -37.04 -18.06
N LEU A 1198 14.39 -36.70 -18.84
CA LEU A 1198 14.25 -35.38 -19.46
C LEU A 1198 13.82 -34.26 -18.48
N ARG A 1199 13.33 -34.61 -17.29
CA ARG A 1199 12.91 -33.65 -16.24
C ARG A 1199 13.97 -33.41 -15.16
N ASP A 1200 15.07 -34.14 -15.20
CA ASP A 1200 16.14 -34.09 -14.21
C ASP A 1200 17.08 -32.89 -14.49
N GLU A 1201 16.74 -31.71 -13.97
CA GLU A 1201 17.53 -30.48 -14.09
C GLU A 1201 18.30 -30.20 -12.78
N PHE A 1202 19.63 -30.35 -12.77
CA PHE A 1202 20.48 -29.81 -11.71
C PHE A 1202 21.48 -28.77 -12.26
N GLN A 1203 21.43 -27.55 -11.70
CA GLN A 1203 22.40 -26.48 -11.92
C GLN A 1203 23.68 -26.74 -11.10
N GLN A 1204 24.82 -26.94 -11.76
CA GLN A 1204 26.13 -26.90 -11.09
C GLN A 1204 26.54 -25.46 -10.77
N SER A 1205 26.74 -25.17 -9.48
CA SER A 1205 27.59 -24.06 -9.02
C SER A 1205 29.07 -24.47 -9.07
N ASN A 1206 29.87 -23.67 -9.80
CA ASN A 1206 31.34 -23.61 -9.83
C ASN A 1206 32.15 -24.77 -10.45
N SER A 1207 32.49 -24.60 -11.73
CA SER A 1207 33.87 -24.55 -12.30
C SER A 1207 33.87 -25.07 -13.74
N ALA A 1208 34.81 -24.56 -14.54
CA ALA A 1208 34.84 -24.67 -15.99
C ALA A 1208 34.86 -26.12 -16.55
N ALA A 1209 34.26 -26.25 -17.75
CA ALA A 1209 34.51 -27.23 -18.83
C ALA A 1209 33.36 -28.20 -19.19
N ASN A 1210 33.09 -28.21 -20.50
CA ASN A 1210 32.43 -29.22 -21.34
C ASN A 1210 30.91 -29.41 -21.22
N LYS A 1211 30.20 -28.72 -22.14
CA LYS A 1211 28.91 -29.14 -22.69
C LYS A 1211 29.05 -30.55 -23.30
N LEU A 1212 28.37 -31.54 -22.74
CA LEU A 1212 27.98 -32.74 -23.47
C LEU A 1212 26.74 -32.39 -24.31
N ARG A 1213 26.92 -32.40 -25.64
CA ARG A 1213 25.82 -32.53 -26.60
C ARG A 1213 25.32 -33.98 -26.55
N ILE A 1214 23.99 -34.14 -26.51
CA ILE A 1214 23.33 -35.37 -26.97
C ILE A 1214 23.49 -35.47 -28.49
#